data_AF-A0A3N5TQV2-F1
#
_entry.id   AF-A0A3N5TQV2-F1
#
_cell.length_a   1.000
_cell.length_b   1.000
_cell.length_c   1.000
_cell.angle_alpha   90.00
_cell.angle_beta   90.00
_cell.angle_gamma   90.00
#
_symmetry.space_group_name_H-M   'P 1'
#
loop_
_entity.id
_entity.type
_entity.pdbx_description
1 polymer ?
#
loop_
_entity_poly.entity_id
_entity_poly.type
_entity_poly.pdbx_seq_one_letter_code
_entity_poly.pdbx_strand_id
1 'polypeptide(L)'
;MKHRSMVFLSRGIEDTVGGHIWQGFYRYVREHDCNLYCFRAGLLGKDPAAVLYEIVDPVRYDGFAVWISTSIDKQSSYYERFKGKPLISISLAIPGIPVVTIDNDHGMKEAVEHAIMTHGFRSIAFIRGPEAHVYAQERLKAYYAMLENHQIQPKDALVTPPGTWEKSTGMEGIQLLCDTRGLKPGKDIQAIVCCNDSIAIGAIEELVRRGVRVPEDVAIIGYNDTKEGRCINPPLTSVSMPFIRQGYTAAQLLDRMIGGEKITQTTCLPSQIVLGQSCGCQSLVVTQAAANIQDDEQKKSLFQCFLNHLRERMQEDQQKSAIPIQDNVINSIVGEMAKTMQESITSVNMDEGFLRGQALVLLEAFTLEMEENKPGIFLLKLSEVLRRLVDLNIDIDILHSVISVMRQSFGSMFTEKNMLLQAEDLWSQARVMISETALRFKEFGYLQIVQQEHTLREIGAKLITTYDISKLMDILAIELPKLEIPACFIVLYDRARINLSGAGSMPGTSKLVFGYDERGRTRIPDGGIRFPTKQLFPDNIIQEETARANIIEALYFNELQMGFVIFAVGPNDGIIYDSLRTQLSSSLYGALLLKERAEVRQLLEITLAAMQHKATIVSDRSRNISSHVTESSAAMEQLSASVREISKNIRTVMDIVKESVSLSQTAFSDITALKAQSTAIDEIVGLINDIAERTKILALNASIEAARAGDAGKGFALVAREVKELAYNTVNATEKIADSIKKMHAGTKISAEAITRVKEIISKVSDLSSSITIAIGEQEKATSDVSNLLISAAQGSREISEAISEVADLGRETQENFLDSDSIK
;
A
#
# COMPACT_ATOMS: atom_id res chain seq x y z
N MET A 1 -14.64 14.79 -31.60
CA MET A 1 -14.43 16.05 -30.85
C MET A 1 -14.24 15.64 -29.41
N LYS A 2 -13.21 16.14 -28.71
CA LYS A 2 -12.98 15.77 -27.30
C LYS A 2 -14.15 16.33 -26.46
N HIS A 3 -14.94 15.47 -25.83
CA HIS A 3 -16.02 15.91 -24.94
C HIS A 3 -15.46 16.76 -23.79
N ARG A 4 -16.19 17.81 -23.39
CA ARG A 4 -15.81 18.67 -22.26
C ARG A 4 -15.77 17.86 -20.97
N SER A 5 -14.80 18.11 -20.10
CA SER A 5 -14.51 17.30 -18.92
C SER A 5 -14.61 18.12 -17.63
N MET A 6 -15.42 17.63 -16.70
CA MET A 6 -15.65 18.21 -15.39
C MET A 6 -15.13 17.28 -14.30
N VAL A 7 -14.48 17.87 -13.30
CA VAL A 7 -14.03 17.17 -12.11
C VAL A 7 -14.87 17.63 -10.92
N PHE A 8 -15.44 16.69 -10.17
CA PHE A 8 -16.10 16.97 -8.90
C PHE A 8 -15.28 16.38 -7.75
N LEU A 9 -14.72 17.25 -6.91
CA LEU A 9 -13.95 16.89 -5.73
C LEU A 9 -14.88 16.83 -4.53
N SER A 10 -15.24 15.62 -4.10
CA SER A 10 -16.21 15.38 -3.04
C SER A 10 -15.57 14.73 -1.83
N ARG A 11 -15.98 15.17 -0.62
CA ARG A 11 -15.67 14.49 0.64
C ARG A 11 -16.27 13.07 0.69
N GLY A 12 -17.49 12.93 0.17
CA GLY A 12 -18.27 11.70 0.21
C GLY A 12 -19.46 11.77 -0.76
N ILE A 13 -19.93 10.61 -1.19
CA ILE A 13 -21.15 10.45 -2.02
C ILE A 13 -22.15 9.47 -1.39
N GLU A 14 -21.74 8.81 -0.31
CA GLU A 14 -22.51 7.88 0.51
C GLU A 14 -23.41 8.60 1.53
N ASP A 15 -23.05 9.83 1.93
CA ASP A 15 -23.88 10.64 2.82
C ASP A 15 -25.01 11.33 2.04
N THR A 16 -26.12 11.62 2.71
CA THR A 16 -27.33 12.17 2.08
C THR A 16 -27.07 13.48 1.31
N VAL A 17 -26.19 14.34 1.82
CA VAL A 17 -25.92 15.64 1.20
C VAL A 17 -25.00 15.47 0.00
N GLY A 18 -23.89 14.77 0.19
CA GLY A 18 -22.89 14.52 -0.85
C GLY A 18 -23.43 13.70 -2.01
N GLY A 19 -24.20 12.66 -1.70
CA GLY A 19 -24.88 11.85 -2.69
C GLY A 19 -25.86 12.66 -3.54
N HIS A 20 -26.69 13.51 -2.93
CA HIS A 20 -27.62 14.37 -3.68
C HIS A 20 -26.89 15.42 -4.55
N ILE A 21 -25.81 16.04 -4.06
CA ILE A 21 -25.02 16.97 -4.87
C ILE A 21 -24.42 16.24 -6.07
N TRP A 22 -23.80 15.08 -5.86
CA TRP A 22 -23.25 14.24 -6.93
C TRP A 22 -24.31 13.83 -7.95
N GLN A 23 -25.51 13.44 -7.50
CA GLN A 23 -26.66 13.14 -8.36
C GLN A 23 -27.02 14.32 -9.27
N GLY A 24 -26.95 15.56 -8.76
CA GLY A 24 -27.14 16.77 -9.55
C GLY A 24 -26.12 16.91 -10.69
N PHE A 25 -24.84 16.68 -10.41
CA PHE A 25 -23.79 16.66 -11.43
C PHE A 25 -24.00 15.53 -12.44
N TYR A 26 -24.23 14.31 -11.96
CA TYR A 26 -24.44 13.13 -12.80
C TYR A 26 -25.62 13.33 -13.75
N ARG A 27 -26.72 13.90 -13.25
CA ARG A 27 -27.89 14.23 -14.06
C ARG A 27 -27.57 15.26 -15.14
N TYR A 28 -26.87 16.35 -14.80
CA TYR A 28 -26.48 17.36 -15.79
C TYR A 28 -25.66 16.76 -16.94
N VAL A 29 -24.66 15.93 -16.63
CA VAL A 29 -23.79 15.30 -17.66
C VAL A 29 -24.45 14.16 -18.43
N ARG A 30 -25.57 13.60 -17.94
CA ARG A 30 -26.39 12.69 -18.76
C ARG A 30 -27.21 13.45 -19.79
N GLU A 31 -27.71 14.62 -19.42
CA GLU A 31 -28.52 15.49 -20.29
C GLU A 31 -27.66 16.27 -21.31
N HIS A 32 -26.36 16.45 -21.04
CA HIS A 32 -25.45 17.25 -21.86
C HIS A 32 -24.22 16.45 -22.32
N ASP A 33 -23.54 16.89 -23.38
CA ASP A 33 -22.39 16.19 -23.95
C ASP A 33 -21.07 16.47 -23.19
N CYS A 34 -21.02 16.05 -21.92
CA CYS A 34 -19.89 16.28 -21.01
C CYS A 34 -19.50 15.01 -20.24
N ASN A 35 -18.21 14.92 -19.85
CA ASN A 35 -17.67 13.86 -19.01
C ASN A 35 -17.55 14.32 -17.55
N LEU A 36 -17.92 13.46 -16.60
CA LEU A 36 -17.77 13.69 -15.15
C LEU A 36 -16.74 12.75 -14.53
N TYR A 37 -15.81 13.31 -13.76
CA TYR A 37 -14.87 12.58 -12.92
C TYR A 37 -15.09 12.99 -11.46
N CYS A 38 -15.76 12.14 -10.69
CA CYS A 38 -15.99 12.37 -9.27
C CYS A 38 -14.86 11.73 -8.46
N PHE A 39 -14.02 12.53 -7.84
CA PHE A 39 -12.96 12.06 -6.95
C PHE A 39 -13.45 12.11 -5.52
N ARG A 40 -13.57 10.92 -4.89
CA ARG A 40 -14.03 10.76 -3.50
C ARG A 40 -12.85 10.46 -2.59
N ALA A 41 -12.56 11.36 -1.65
CA ALA A 41 -11.29 11.31 -0.91
C ALA A 41 -11.37 11.81 0.55
N GLY A 42 -12.55 12.14 1.09
CA GLY A 42 -12.67 12.68 2.45
C GLY A 42 -12.17 14.11 2.60
N LEU A 43 -11.85 14.52 3.83
CA LEU A 43 -11.36 15.84 4.20
C LEU A 43 -9.88 16.00 3.89
N LEU A 44 -9.56 17.05 3.13
CA LEU A 44 -8.19 17.40 2.76
C LEU A 44 -7.30 17.56 4.00
N GLY A 45 -6.20 16.79 4.04
CA GLY A 45 -5.20 16.82 5.11
C GLY A 45 -5.61 16.14 6.42
N LYS A 46 -6.79 15.51 6.48
CA LYS A 46 -7.25 14.73 7.64
C LYS A 46 -7.47 13.26 7.29
N ASP A 47 -8.13 12.99 6.17
CA ASP A 47 -8.47 11.62 5.78
C ASP A 47 -7.35 11.00 4.92
N PRO A 48 -6.97 9.72 5.15
CA PRO A 48 -5.94 9.04 4.36
C PRO A 48 -6.28 9.01 2.87
N ALA A 49 -7.57 8.91 2.55
CA ALA A 49 -8.06 8.91 1.18
C ALA A 49 -7.78 10.24 0.44
N ALA A 50 -7.57 11.36 1.15
CA ALA A 50 -7.45 12.71 0.59
C ALA A 50 -6.26 12.85 -0.36
N VAL A 51 -5.31 11.91 -0.29
CA VAL A 51 -4.22 11.77 -1.24
C VAL A 51 -4.69 11.71 -2.70
N LEU A 52 -5.91 11.20 -2.94
CA LEU A 52 -6.49 11.09 -4.27
C LEU A 52 -6.64 12.47 -4.97
N TYR A 53 -6.86 13.53 -4.18
CA TYR A 53 -6.93 14.89 -4.71
C TYR A 53 -5.61 15.38 -5.33
N GLU A 54 -4.47 14.82 -4.91
CA GLU A 54 -3.17 15.16 -5.50
C GLU A 54 -2.97 14.63 -6.93
N ILE A 55 -3.72 13.59 -7.31
CA ILE A 55 -3.69 12.98 -8.65
C ILE A 55 -4.32 13.90 -9.69
N VAL A 56 -5.24 14.77 -9.28
CA VAL A 56 -6.01 15.65 -10.17
C VAL A 56 -5.07 16.62 -10.88
N ASP A 57 -4.86 16.42 -12.17
CA ASP A 57 -4.04 17.30 -13.01
C ASP A 57 -4.88 18.43 -13.63
N PRO A 58 -4.69 19.70 -13.23
CA PRO A 58 -5.45 20.83 -13.75
C PRO A 58 -5.35 21.02 -15.27
N VAL A 59 -4.28 20.51 -15.90
CA VAL A 59 -4.06 20.62 -17.34
C VAL A 59 -4.97 19.69 -18.12
N ARG A 60 -5.33 18.53 -17.55
CA ARG A 60 -6.05 17.46 -18.24
C ARG A 60 -7.55 17.68 -18.35
N TYR A 61 -8.13 18.44 -17.43
CA TYR A 61 -9.56 18.67 -17.34
C TYR A 61 -9.92 20.13 -17.64
N ASP A 62 -11.18 20.35 -18.01
CA ASP A 62 -11.65 21.65 -18.46
C ASP A 62 -12.21 22.49 -17.32
N GLY A 63 -12.83 21.88 -16.30
CA GLY A 63 -13.33 22.59 -15.13
C GLY A 63 -13.45 21.74 -13.86
N PHE A 64 -13.50 22.42 -12.72
CA PHE A 64 -13.44 21.81 -11.38
C PHE A 64 -14.57 22.34 -10.48
N ALA A 65 -15.20 21.44 -9.75
CA ALA A 65 -16.12 21.75 -8.65
C ALA A 65 -15.56 21.19 -7.34
N VAL A 66 -15.59 21.99 -6.28
CA VAL A 66 -15.02 21.62 -4.97
C VAL A 66 -16.06 21.63 -3.85
N TRP A 67 -16.12 20.52 -3.11
CA TRP A 67 -16.91 20.37 -1.88
C TRP A 67 -16.08 19.63 -0.81
N ILE A 68 -14.96 20.26 -0.39
CA ILE A 68 -13.89 19.60 0.41
C ILE A 68 -13.67 20.20 1.82
N SER A 69 -14.57 21.02 2.34
CA SER A 69 -14.30 21.90 3.50
C SER A 69 -14.77 21.42 4.88
N THR A 70 -13.88 21.42 5.89
CA THR A 70 -14.17 21.81 7.31
C THR A 70 -12.94 22.26 8.14
N SER A 71 -11.85 22.77 7.55
CA SER A 71 -10.89 23.56 8.34
C SER A 71 -10.26 24.69 7.53
N ILE A 72 -10.72 25.90 7.82
CA ILE A 72 -10.49 27.16 7.10
C ILE A 72 -9.00 27.58 7.09
N ASP A 73 -8.17 27.06 7.99
CA ASP A 73 -6.85 27.66 8.27
C ASP A 73 -5.69 27.24 7.35
N LYS A 74 -5.86 26.32 6.38
CA LYS A 74 -4.75 25.87 5.52
C LYS A 74 -5.07 25.68 4.02
N GLN A 75 -6.24 26.10 3.54
CA GLN A 75 -6.75 25.65 2.23
C GLN A 75 -6.51 26.63 1.05
N SER A 76 -6.14 27.89 1.28
CA SER A 76 -5.98 28.88 0.19
C SER A 76 -4.92 28.48 -0.84
N SER A 77 -3.82 27.85 -0.41
CA SER A 77 -2.73 27.43 -1.31
C SER A 77 -3.07 26.22 -2.17
N TYR A 78 -4.01 25.37 -1.75
CA TYR A 78 -4.43 24.21 -2.54
C TYR A 78 -5.17 24.67 -3.80
N TYR A 79 -6.09 25.65 -3.68
CA TYR A 79 -6.89 26.13 -4.80
C TYR A 79 -6.09 26.91 -5.85
N GLU A 80 -4.92 27.47 -5.49
CA GLU A 80 -4.01 28.11 -6.45
C GLU A 80 -3.56 27.14 -7.57
N ARG A 81 -3.59 25.82 -7.35
CA ARG A 81 -3.28 24.84 -8.41
C ARG A 81 -4.24 24.89 -9.60
N PHE A 82 -5.47 25.39 -9.39
CA PHE A 82 -6.50 25.51 -10.42
C PHE A 82 -6.56 26.91 -11.04
N LYS A 83 -5.61 27.79 -10.71
CA LYS A 83 -5.57 29.16 -11.22
C LYS A 83 -5.55 29.17 -12.75
N GLY A 84 -6.45 29.95 -13.35
CA GLY A 84 -6.60 30.02 -14.81
C GLY A 84 -7.53 28.96 -15.41
N LYS A 85 -8.10 28.07 -14.58
CA LYS A 85 -9.15 27.12 -14.99
C LYS A 85 -10.50 27.48 -14.36
N PRO A 86 -11.62 27.17 -15.02
CA PRO A 86 -12.94 27.19 -14.40
C PRO A 86 -12.99 26.41 -13.09
N LEU A 87 -13.25 27.09 -11.98
CA LEU A 87 -13.38 26.51 -10.65
C LEU A 87 -14.63 27.08 -9.98
N ILE A 88 -15.47 26.22 -9.42
CA ILE A 88 -16.65 26.60 -8.66
C ILE A 88 -16.65 25.90 -7.30
N SER A 89 -17.03 26.63 -6.25
CA SER A 89 -17.18 26.08 -4.91
C SER A 89 -18.63 25.72 -4.64
N ILE A 90 -18.85 24.69 -3.82
CA ILE A 90 -20.17 24.29 -3.37
C ILE A 90 -20.25 24.52 -1.86
N SER A 91 -21.30 25.19 -1.41
CA SER A 91 -21.62 25.45 0.01
C SER A 91 -20.66 26.38 0.76
N LEU A 92 -19.35 26.34 0.51
CA LEU A 92 -18.35 27.22 1.14
C LEU A 92 -17.93 28.36 0.20
N ALA A 93 -18.07 29.60 0.64
CA ALA A 93 -17.54 30.75 -0.09
C ALA A 93 -16.01 30.81 0.01
N ILE A 94 -15.32 30.83 -1.13
CA ILE A 94 -13.87 31.00 -1.22
C ILE A 94 -13.58 32.30 -1.99
N PRO A 95 -12.74 33.21 -1.48
CA PRO A 95 -12.47 34.49 -2.14
C PRO A 95 -12.04 34.33 -3.60
N GLY A 96 -12.73 35.02 -4.51
CA GLY A 96 -12.43 35.01 -5.95
C GLY A 96 -12.94 33.79 -6.74
N ILE A 97 -13.60 32.84 -6.09
CA ILE A 97 -14.19 31.65 -6.73
C ILE A 97 -15.72 31.76 -6.64
N PRO A 98 -16.48 31.61 -7.74
CA PRO A 98 -17.93 31.57 -7.68
C PRO A 98 -18.40 30.40 -6.80
N VAL A 99 -19.49 30.59 -6.08
CA VAL A 99 -20.02 29.58 -5.17
C VAL A 99 -21.52 29.39 -5.38
N VAL A 100 -21.97 28.14 -5.32
CA VAL A 100 -23.39 27.79 -5.24
C VAL A 100 -23.72 27.45 -3.78
N THR A 101 -24.49 28.30 -3.12
CA THR A 101 -24.96 28.12 -1.74
C THR A 101 -26.45 27.84 -1.71
N ILE A 102 -26.94 27.39 -0.55
CA ILE A 102 -28.37 27.30 -0.26
C ILE A 102 -28.67 28.33 0.83
N ASP A 103 -29.78 29.03 0.70
CA ASP A 103 -30.22 30.02 1.67
C ASP A 103 -30.68 29.32 2.95
N ASN A 104 -29.83 29.25 3.97
CA ASN A 104 -30.18 28.65 5.26
C ASN A 104 -30.95 29.61 6.18
N ASP A 105 -30.80 30.91 5.96
CA ASP A 105 -31.42 31.93 6.80
C ASP A 105 -32.91 32.05 6.46
N HIS A 106 -33.24 32.19 5.18
CA HIS A 106 -34.63 32.34 4.73
C HIS A 106 -35.51 31.16 5.12
N GLY A 107 -35.11 29.91 4.86
CA GLY A 107 -35.94 28.76 5.18
C GLY A 107 -36.17 28.57 6.68
N MET A 108 -35.18 28.89 7.53
CA MET A 108 -35.39 28.85 8.99
C MET A 108 -36.31 29.98 9.45
N LYS A 109 -36.23 31.16 8.83
CA LYS A 109 -37.18 32.24 9.07
C LYS A 109 -38.61 31.82 8.70
N GLU A 110 -38.81 31.24 7.52
CA GLU A 110 -40.12 30.71 7.10
C GLU A 110 -40.65 29.64 8.06
N ALA A 111 -39.80 28.73 8.55
CA ALA A 111 -40.19 27.70 9.51
C ALA A 111 -40.70 28.28 10.84
N VAL A 112 -39.98 29.26 11.39
CA VAL A 112 -40.36 29.91 12.65
C VAL A 112 -41.56 30.83 12.45
N GLU A 113 -41.61 31.56 11.34
CA GLU A 113 -42.75 32.38 10.97
C GLU A 113 -44.01 31.53 10.76
N HIS A 114 -43.92 30.36 10.15
CA HIS A 114 -45.03 29.42 10.02
C HIS A 114 -45.59 28.98 11.38
N ALA A 115 -44.71 28.64 12.33
CA ALA A 115 -45.13 28.31 13.70
C ALA A 115 -45.90 29.47 14.37
N ILE A 116 -45.48 30.72 14.12
CA ILE A 116 -46.10 31.92 14.72
C ILE A 116 -47.39 32.31 14.00
N MET A 117 -47.35 32.45 12.68
CA MET A 117 -48.41 33.06 11.88
C MET A 117 -49.51 32.06 11.51
N THR A 118 -49.16 30.80 11.23
CA THR A 118 -50.15 29.77 10.87
C THR A 118 -50.79 29.14 12.11
N HIS A 119 -49.99 28.88 13.15
CA HIS A 119 -50.47 28.18 14.34
C HIS A 119 -50.65 29.07 15.58
N GLY A 120 -50.19 30.32 15.54
CA GLY A 120 -50.30 31.25 16.67
C GLY A 120 -49.34 30.95 17.83
N PHE A 121 -48.31 30.13 17.63
CA PHE A 121 -47.40 29.74 18.70
C PHE A 121 -46.54 30.91 19.16
N ARG A 122 -46.40 31.06 20.48
CA ARG A 122 -45.62 32.14 21.13
C ARG A 122 -44.50 31.60 22.01
N SER A 123 -44.58 30.33 22.43
CA SER A 123 -43.53 29.65 23.21
C SER A 123 -42.89 28.55 22.37
N ILE A 124 -41.83 28.90 21.66
CA ILE A 124 -41.17 28.04 20.67
C ILE A 124 -39.76 27.71 21.17
N ALA A 125 -39.47 26.44 21.45
CA ALA A 125 -38.14 25.98 21.81
C ALA A 125 -37.25 25.76 20.58
N PHE A 126 -35.93 25.84 20.78
CA PHE A 126 -34.95 25.58 19.73
C PHE A 126 -33.90 24.59 20.20
N ILE A 127 -33.77 23.46 19.50
CA ILE A 127 -32.71 22.48 19.75
C ILE A 127 -31.55 22.73 18.77
N ARG A 128 -30.40 23.14 19.31
CA ARG A 128 -29.20 23.54 18.55
C ARG A 128 -28.46 22.35 17.96
N GLY A 129 -27.74 22.61 16.86
CA GLY A 129 -26.73 21.71 16.30
C GLY A 129 -25.30 22.03 16.81
N PRO A 130 -24.26 21.58 16.09
CA PRO A 130 -22.86 21.78 16.47
C PRO A 130 -22.39 23.23 16.46
N GLU A 131 -21.69 23.64 17.52
CA GLU A 131 -21.25 25.03 17.71
C GLU A 131 -20.31 25.52 16.61
N ALA A 132 -19.36 24.67 16.19
CA ALA A 132 -18.35 25.04 15.21
C ALA A 132 -18.86 25.13 13.76
N HIS A 133 -20.14 24.80 13.50
CA HIS A 133 -20.67 24.70 12.14
C HIS A 133 -21.47 25.95 11.74
N VAL A 134 -21.09 26.58 10.62
CA VAL A 134 -21.68 27.84 10.14
C VAL A 134 -23.20 27.75 9.99
N TYR A 135 -23.72 26.70 9.35
CA TYR A 135 -25.18 26.54 9.19
C TYR A 135 -25.95 26.39 10.50
N ALA A 136 -25.34 25.81 11.55
CA ALA A 136 -26.02 25.72 12.85
C ALA A 136 -26.19 27.11 13.48
N GLN A 137 -25.18 27.96 13.33
CA GLN A 137 -25.21 29.34 13.81
C GLN A 137 -26.16 30.22 13.01
N GLU A 138 -26.18 30.09 11.68
CA GLU A 138 -27.12 30.81 10.81
C GLU A 138 -28.57 30.47 11.15
N ARG A 139 -28.88 29.19 11.37
CA ARG A 139 -30.22 28.73 11.76
C ARG A 139 -30.64 29.27 13.13
N LEU A 140 -29.74 29.26 14.12
CA LEU A 140 -30.02 29.85 15.44
C LEU A 140 -30.26 31.36 15.35
N LYS A 141 -29.46 32.07 14.54
CA LYS A 141 -29.63 33.51 14.29
C LYS A 141 -30.97 33.83 13.63
N ALA A 142 -31.37 33.04 12.63
CA ALA A 142 -32.66 33.15 11.96
C ALA A 142 -33.83 32.96 12.93
N TYR A 143 -33.72 31.98 13.84
CA TYR A 143 -34.71 31.76 14.91
C TYR A 143 -34.88 33.01 15.80
N TYR A 144 -33.79 33.56 16.34
CA TYR A 144 -33.88 34.77 17.16
C TYR A 144 -34.45 35.96 16.40
N ALA A 145 -34.02 36.16 15.14
CA ALA A 145 -34.49 37.25 14.31
C ALA A 145 -36.01 37.19 14.08
N MET A 146 -36.60 36.01 13.89
CA MET A 146 -38.06 35.90 13.72
C MET A 146 -38.82 36.10 15.02
N LEU A 147 -38.30 35.64 16.15
CA LEU A 147 -38.93 35.94 17.44
C LEU A 147 -38.97 37.46 17.68
N GLU A 148 -37.87 38.16 17.40
CA GLU A 148 -37.78 39.62 17.52
C GLU A 148 -38.76 40.33 16.56
N ASN A 149 -38.80 39.92 15.28
CA ASN A 149 -39.70 40.48 14.27
C ASN A 149 -41.18 40.37 14.66
N HIS A 150 -41.58 39.30 15.36
CA HIS A 150 -42.95 39.09 15.84
C HIS A 150 -43.17 39.51 17.31
N GLN A 151 -42.23 40.25 17.88
CA GLN A 151 -42.29 40.81 19.24
C GLN A 151 -42.45 39.73 20.33
N ILE A 152 -41.83 38.56 20.12
CA ILE A 152 -41.75 37.48 21.10
C ILE A 152 -40.39 37.59 21.79
N GLN A 153 -40.40 37.75 23.12
CA GLN A 153 -39.17 37.81 23.90
C GLN A 153 -38.52 36.42 23.94
N PRO A 154 -37.26 36.28 23.46
CA PRO A 154 -36.56 35.01 23.51
C PRO A 154 -36.28 34.62 24.97
N LYS A 155 -36.47 33.34 25.29
CA LYS A 155 -36.17 32.78 26.62
C LYS A 155 -35.02 31.80 26.51
N ASP A 156 -33.91 32.06 27.21
CA ASP A 156 -32.75 31.16 27.20
C ASP A 156 -33.09 29.74 27.68
N ALA A 157 -34.08 29.62 28.57
CA ALA A 157 -34.61 28.33 29.03
C ALA A 157 -35.24 27.48 27.91
N LEU A 158 -35.59 28.07 26.76
CA LEU A 158 -36.16 27.37 25.60
C LEU A 158 -35.10 26.98 24.55
N VAL A 159 -33.86 27.40 24.71
CA VAL A 159 -32.77 27.11 23.76
C VAL A 159 -31.79 26.14 24.41
N THR A 160 -31.52 25.00 23.76
CA THR A 160 -30.56 24.01 24.29
C THR A 160 -29.12 24.49 24.14
N PRO A 161 -28.15 23.91 24.85
CA PRO A 161 -26.74 24.00 24.48
C PRO A 161 -26.47 23.39 23.09
N PRO A 162 -25.31 23.70 22.47
CA PRO A 162 -24.90 23.07 21.22
C PRO A 162 -24.73 21.56 21.38
N GLY A 163 -25.07 20.80 20.34
CA GLY A 163 -24.98 19.33 20.31
C GLY A 163 -24.29 18.79 19.06
N THR A 164 -24.66 17.60 18.62
CA THR A 164 -24.23 16.98 17.36
C THR A 164 -25.34 17.10 16.29
N TRP A 165 -25.17 16.47 15.13
CA TRP A 165 -26.23 16.36 14.10
C TRP A 165 -27.16 15.17 14.31
N GLU A 166 -26.96 14.40 15.37
CA GLU A 166 -27.58 13.08 15.55
C GLU A 166 -28.90 13.14 16.33
N LYS A 167 -29.68 12.04 16.26
CA LYS A 167 -30.92 11.86 17.02
C LYS A 167 -30.71 12.00 18.53
N SER A 168 -29.55 11.57 19.04
CA SER A 168 -29.16 11.68 20.45
C SER A 168 -29.28 13.12 20.98
N THR A 169 -28.87 14.11 20.17
CA THR A 169 -29.00 15.53 20.52
C THR A 169 -30.45 15.97 20.68
N GLY A 170 -31.35 15.43 19.85
CA GLY A 170 -32.80 15.65 19.99
C GLY A 170 -33.34 15.10 21.30
N MET A 171 -32.99 13.86 21.63
CA MET A 171 -33.41 13.19 22.87
C MET A 171 -32.90 13.93 24.12
N GLU A 172 -31.60 14.23 24.16
CA GLU A 172 -30.96 14.98 25.24
C GLU A 172 -31.55 16.40 25.38
N GLY A 173 -31.89 17.04 24.25
CA GLY A 173 -32.56 18.32 24.23
C GLY A 173 -33.92 18.28 24.94
N ILE A 174 -34.74 17.26 24.67
CA ILE A 174 -36.03 17.08 25.35
C ILE A 174 -35.85 16.76 26.83
N GLN A 175 -34.88 15.90 27.20
CA GLN A 175 -34.55 15.61 28.59
C GLN A 175 -34.14 16.87 29.35
N LEU A 176 -33.28 17.71 28.75
CA LEU A 176 -32.88 18.98 29.35
C LEU A 176 -34.08 19.92 29.55
N LEU A 177 -34.91 20.09 28.52
CA LEU A 177 -36.07 20.99 28.58
C LEU A 177 -37.08 20.53 29.63
N CYS A 178 -37.37 19.22 29.70
CA CYS A 178 -38.41 18.68 30.57
C CYS A 178 -37.91 18.37 31.99
N ASP A 179 -36.79 17.65 32.13
CA ASP A 179 -36.35 17.10 33.42
C ASP A 179 -35.52 18.11 34.21
N THR A 180 -34.57 18.75 33.53
CA THR A 180 -33.66 19.70 34.17
C THR A 180 -34.29 21.07 34.34
N ARG A 181 -34.98 21.56 33.30
CA ARG A 181 -35.60 22.89 33.28
C ARG A 181 -37.07 22.89 33.70
N GLY A 182 -37.69 21.72 33.85
CA GLY A 182 -39.06 21.57 34.36
C GLY A 182 -40.16 22.07 33.41
N LEU A 183 -39.85 22.30 32.13
CA LEU A 183 -40.79 22.83 31.15
C LEU A 183 -41.75 21.73 30.68
N LYS A 184 -43.04 22.04 30.60
CA LYS A 184 -44.07 21.07 30.19
C LYS A 184 -44.48 21.28 28.73
N PRO A 185 -44.24 20.29 27.85
CA PRO A 185 -44.84 20.23 26.51
C PRO A 185 -46.37 20.49 26.56
N GLY A 186 -46.88 21.34 25.66
CA GLY A 186 -48.28 21.74 25.56
C GLY A 186 -48.72 22.84 26.51
N LYS A 187 -47.87 23.23 27.47
CA LYS A 187 -48.13 24.34 28.39
C LYS A 187 -47.04 25.42 28.33
N ASP A 188 -45.80 25.03 28.61
CA ASP A 188 -44.65 25.93 28.63
C ASP A 188 -43.93 25.94 27.28
N ILE A 189 -44.10 24.89 26.47
CA ILE A 189 -43.55 24.73 25.12
C ILE A 189 -44.72 24.37 24.20
N GLN A 190 -44.94 25.15 23.14
CA GLN A 190 -46.00 24.90 22.15
C GLN A 190 -45.45 24.30 20.86
N ALA A 191 -44.23 24.70 20.48
CA ALA A 191 -43.52 24.16 19.34
C ALA A 191 -42.03 24.01 19.66
N ILE A 192 -41.36 23.10 18.95
CA ILE A 192 -39.90 22.94 18.98
C ILE A 192 -39.38 22.96 17.55
N VAL A 193 -38.49 23.90 17.27
CA VAL A 193 -37.77 24.00 16.00
C VAL A 193 -36.40 23.40 16.19
N CYS A 194 -36.05 22.43 15.34
CA CYS A 194 -34.81 21.69 15.46
C CYS A 194 -33.84 22.10 14.36
N CYS A 195 -32.54 22.09 14.67
CA CYS A 195 -31.52 22.51 13.73
C CYS A 195 -31.41 21.59 12.50
N ASN A 196 -31.84 20.32 12.58
CA ASN A 196 -32.00 19.40 11.46
C ASN A 196 -33.09 18.34 11.75
N ASP A 197 -33.42 17.52 10.75
CA ASP A 197 -34.41 16.46 10.86
C ASP A 197 -34.01 15.33 11.81
N SER A 198 -32.74 14.93 11.84
CA SER A 198 -32.28 13.87 12.76
C SER A 198 -32.49 14.28 14.23
N ILE A 199 -32.17 15.51 14.60
CA ILE A 199 -32.49 16.08 15.90
C ILE A 199 -34.01 16.13 16.13
N ALA A 200 -34.79 16.54 15.12
CA ALA A 200 -36.25 16.59 15.23
C ALA A 200 -36.87 15.21 15.47
N ILE A 201 -36.40 14.18 14.76
CA ILE A 201 -36.83 12.80 14.90
C ILE A 201 -36.49 12.28 16.30
N GLY A 202 -35.25 12.51 16.78
CA GLY A 202 -34.87 12.14 18.14
C GLY A 202 -35.69 12.85 19.22
N ALA A 203 -36.07 14.11 18.98
CA ALA A 203 -36.98 14.85 19.86
C ALA A 203 -38.39 14.25 19.85
N ILE A 204 -38.93 13.88 18.68
CA ILE A 204 -40.23 13.18 18.57
C ILE A 204 -40.19 11.85 19.30
N GLU A 205 -39.17 11.02 19.07
CA GLU A 205 -39.00 9.70 19.71
C GLU A 205 -39.01 9.84 21.25
N GLU A 206 -38.31 10.83 21.80
CA GLU A 206 -38.27 11.08 23.24
C GLU A 206 -39.58 11.66 23.80
N LEU A 207 -40.27 12.54 23.06
CA LEU A 207 -41.59 13.06 23.45
C LEU A 207 -42.63 11.94 23.49
N VAL A 208 -42.66 11.09 22.45
CA VAL A 208 -43.56 9.93 22.37
C VAL A 208 -43.28 8.94 23.49
N ARG A 209 -42.00 8.69 23.82
CA ARG A 209 -41.62 7.85 24.98
C ARG A 209 -42.18 8.37 26.30
N ARG A 210 -42.39 9.69 26.42
CA ARG A 210 -42.97 10.37 27.59
C ARG A 210 -44.50 10.45 27.54
N GLY A 211 -45.14 9.91 26.51
CA GLY A 211 -46.58 10.01 26.29
C GLY A 211 -47.04 11.39 25.83
N VAL A 212 -46.13 12.26 25.36
CA VAL A 212 -46.48 13.54 24.74
C VAL A 212 -46.76 13.31 23.27
N ARG A 213 -47.88 13.84 22.78
CA ARG A 213 -48.32 13.66 21.40
C ARG A 213 -47.80 14.78 20.52
N VAL A 214 -47.32 14.40 19.34
CA VAL A 214 -46.93 15.32 18.27
C VAL A 214 -47.91 15.08 17.13
N PRO A 215 -48.62 16.12 16.62
CA PRO A 215 -48.50 17.54 16.95
C PRO A 215 -49.39 18.04 18.10
N GLU A 216 -50.30 17.21 18.66
CA GLU A 216 -51.43 17.70 19.47
C GLU A 216 -51.03 18.40 20.77
N ASP A 217 -49.99 17.92 21.43
CA ASP A 217 -49.47 18.55 22.64
C ASP A 217 -48.34 19.51 22.30
N VAL A 218 -47.43 19.13 21.38
CA VAL A 218 -46.34 20.00 20.90
C VAL A 218 -46.07 19.78 19.42
N ALA A 219 -45.98 20.88 18.68
CA ALA A 219 -45.55 20.88 17.29
C ALA A 219 -44.03 20.71 17.17
N ILE A 220 -43.56 19.96 16.17
CA ILE A 220 -42.15 19.80 15.84
C ILE A 220 -41.90 20.27 14.41
N ILE A 221 -40.84 21.05 14.20
CA ILE A 221 -40.36 21.45 12.87
C ILE A 221 -38.88 21.10 12.74
N GLY A 222 -38.51 20.40 11.68
CA GLY A 222 -37.15 20.00 11.34
C GLY A 222 -36.48 20.89 10.29
N TYR A 223 -35.36 20.41 9.76
CA TYR A 223 -34.60 21.04 8.68
C TYR A 223 -33.84 19.98 7.87
N ASN A 224 -33.80 20.13 6.55
CA ASN A 224 -33.18 19.30 5.50
C ASN A 224 -34.15 18.43 4.68
N ASP A 225 -35.40 18.23 5.10
CA ASP A 225 -36.42 17.46 4.36
C ASP A 225 -35.94 16.06 3.92
N THR A 226 -35.34 15.36 4.88
CA THR A 226 -34.80 14.02 4.75
C THR A 226 -35.89 13.00 4.45
N LYS A 227 -35.53 11.94 3.70
CA LYS A 227 -36.45 10.83 3.41
C LYS A 227 -37.03 10.21 4.69
N GLU A 228 -36.20 10.04 5.72
CA GLU A 228 -36.64 9.53 7.02
C GLU A 228 -37.71 10.43 7.64
N GLY A 229 -37.48 11.75 7.67
CA GLY A 229 -38.44 12.73 8.18
C GLY A 229 -39.80 12.67 7.49
N ARG A 230 -39.84 12.41 6.18
CA ARG A 230 -41.12 12.26 5.44
C ARG A 230 -41.88 10.97 5.77
N CYS A 231 -41.19 9.94 6.27
CA CYS A 231 -41.75 8.61 6.50
C CYS A 231 -42.11 8.32 7.97
N ILE A 232 -41.67 9.14 8.92
CA ILE A 232 -42.10 9.01 10.32
C ILE A 232 -43.59 9.36 10.48
N ASN A 233 -44.18 8.99 11.62
CA ASN A 233 -45.57 9.27 11.94
C ASN A 233 -45.67 10.14 13.21
N PRO A 234 -46.18 11.38 13.14
CA PRO A 234 -46.59 12.09 11.90
C PRO A 234 -45.38 12.46 11.02
N PRO A 235 -45.54 12.58 9.68
CA PRO A 235 -44.51 13.10 8.80
C PRO A 235 -43.99 14.47 9.27
N LEU A 236 -42.68 14.65 9.21
CA LEU A 236 -42.01 15.84 9.72
C LEU A 236 -42.26 17.04 8.80
N THR A 237 -42.81 18.12 9.35
CA THR A 237 -42.70 19.45 8.76
C THR A 237 -41.25 19.89 8.83
N SER A 238 -40.64 20.21 7.70
CA SER A 238 -39.20 20.47 7.60
C SER A 238 -38.93 21.57 6.58
N VAL A 239 -37.68 22.03 6.51
CA VAL A 239 -37.21 22.95 5.48
C VAL A 239 -36.40 22.16 4.45
N SER A 240 -36.86 22.17 3.21
CA SER A 240 -36.19 21.48 2.12
C SER A 240 -34.98 22.24 1.61
N MET A 241 -33.88 21.51 1.47
CA MET A 241 -32.63 22.01 0.91
C MET A 241 -32.42 21.35 -0.46
N PRO A 242 -32.39 22.12 -1.56
CA PRO A 242 -32.40 21.55 -2.89
C PRO A 242 -31.01 21.09 -3.34
N PHE A 243 -30.40 20.13 -2.64
CA PHE A 243 -29.02 19.66 -2.87
C PHE A 243 -28.80 19.09 -4.29
N ILE A 244 -29.78 18.37 -4.84
CA ILE A 244 -29.73 17.89 -6.23
C ILE A 244 -29.67 19.07 -7.20
N ARG A 245 -30.51 20.08 -6.98
CA ARG A 245 -30.50 21.32 -7.78
C ARG A 245 -29.19 22.09 -7.59
N GLN A 246 -28.63 22.10 -6.38
CA GLN A 246 -27.33 22.72 -6.09
C GLN A 246 -26.22 22.10 -6.95
N GLY A 247 -26.14 20.76 -6.99
CA GLY A 247 -25.20 20.04 -7.85
C GLY A 247 -25.44 20.31 -9.33
N TYR A 248 -26.69 20.26 -9.78
CA TYR A 248 -27.06 20.53 -11.18
C TYR A 248 -26.71 21.96 -11.60
N THR A 249 -27.04 22.96 -10.79
CA THR A 249 -26.70 24.37 -11.04
C THR A 249 -25.19 24.58 -11.01
N ALA A 250 -24.46 23.94 -10.10
CA ALA A 250 -23.01 24.01 -10.09
C ALA A 250 -22.39 23.43 -11.37
N ALA A 251 -22.87 22.27 -11.84
CA ALA A 251 -22.46 21.68 -13.12
C ALA A 251 -22.77 22.59 -14.31
N GLN A 252 -23.97 23.18 -14.34
CA GLN A 252 -24.40 24.12 -15.39
C GLN A 252 -23.51 25.37 -15.46
N LEU A 253 -23.26 26.01 -14.30
CA LEU A 253 -22.41 27.19 -14.24
C LEU A 253 -20.97 26.84 -14.62
N LEU A 254 -20.47 25.70 -14.17
CA LEU A 254 -19.14 25.22 -14.54
C LEU A 254 -19.03 24.98 -16.04
N ASP A 255 -20.04 24.38 -16.67
CA ASP A 255 -20.07 24.14 -18.12
C ASP A 255 -20.03 25.43 -18.93
N ARG A 256 -20.75 26.46 -18.48
CA ARG A 256 -20.73 27.81 -19.06
C ARG A 256 -19.37 28.47 -18.91
N MET A 257 -18.73 28.32 -17.74
CA MET A 257 -17.37 28.81 -17.52
C MET A 257 -16.33 28.09 -18.39
N ILE A 258 -16.48 26.79 -18.60
CA ILE A 258 -15.69 26.01 -19.57
C ILE A 258 -15.89 26.57 -20.99
N GLY A 259 -17.13 26.97 -21.33
CA GLY A 259 -17.46 27.66 -22.58
C GLY A 259 -16.90 29.09 -22.71
N GLY A 260 -16.20 29.61 -21.70
CA GLY A 260 -15.56 30.92 -21.70
C GLY A 260 -16.35 32.04 -21.02
N GLU A 261 -17.52 31.75 -20.44
CA GLU A 261 -18.31 32.74 -19.71
C GLU A 261 -17.64 33.10 -18.37
N LYS A 262 -17.50 34.42 -18.09
CA LYS A 262 -16.97 34.88 -16.81
C LYS A 262 -18.07 34.98 -15.77
N ILE A 263 -18.12 34.01 -14.87
CA ILE A 263 -19.05 33.97 -13.74
C ILE A 263 -18.28 34.28 -12.47
N THR A 264 -18.61 35.40 -11.83
CA THR A 264 -17.98 35.84 -10.56
C THR A 264 -18.98 35.93 -9.40
N GLN A 265 -20.27 35.78 -9.68
CA GLN A 265 -21.34 35.95 -8.72
C GLN A 265 -21.58 34.68 -7.90
N THR A 266 -22.00 34.88 -6.65
CA THR A 266 -22.54 33.81 -5.81
C THR A 266 -23.97 33.52 -6.25
N THR A 267 -24.29 32.24 -6.49
CA THR A 267 -25.67 31.80 -6.74
C THR A 267 -26.21 31.19 -5.46
N CYS A 268 -27.25 31.81 -4.88
CA CYS A 268 -27.92 31.28 -3.70
C CYS A 268 -29.24 30.64 -4.12
N LEU A 269 -29.44 29.36 -3.81
CA LEU A 269 -30.69 28.65 -4.07
C LEU A 269 -31.64 28.82 -2.88
N PRO A 270 -32.94 29.08 -3.13
CA PRO A 270 -33.91 29.22 -2.05
C PRO A 270 -34.13 27.86 -1.38
N SER A 271 -34.14 27.86 -0.05
CA SER A 271 -34.77 26.80 0.73
C SER A 271 -36.27 27.11 0.88
N GLN A 272 -37.08 26.09 1.15
CA GLN A 272 -38.53 26.22 1.26
C GLN A 272 -39.05 25.31 2.35
N ILE A 273 -40.04 25.79 3.11
CA ILE A 273 -40.75 24.91 4.05
C ILE A 273 -41.58 23.86 3.29
N VAL A 274 -41.45 22.61 3.71
CA VAL A 274 -42.26 21.48 3.27
C VAL A 274 -43.14 21.05 4.44
N LEU A 275 -44.44 21.17 4.25
CA LEU A 275 -45.43 20.85 5.27
C LEU A 275 -45.60 19.34 5.38
N GLY A 276 -45.22 18.80 6.53
CA GLY A 276 -45.62 17.48 6.99
C GLY A 276 -46.89 17.59 7.82
N GLN A 277 -46.97 16.78 8.86
CA GLN A 277 -48.06 16.79 9.85
C GLN A 277 -47.57 17.07 11.28
N SER A 278 -46.26 17.05 11.53
CA SER A 278 -45.69 17.29 12.87
C SER A 278 -45.87 18.71 13.40
N CYS A 279 -46.19 19.69 12.54
CA CYS A 279 -46.58 21.03 13.00
C CYS A 279 -48.09 21.17 13.31
N GLY A 280 -48.90 20.19 12.93
CA GLY A 280 -50.37 20.25 13.01
C GLY A 280 -51.07 20.61 11.69
N CYS A 281 -50.33 20.89 10.61
CA CYS A 281 -50.91 21.03 9.28
C CYS A 281 -51.39 19.68 8.73
N GLN A 282 -52.38 19.74 7.85
CA GLN A 282 -52.76 18.60 7.03
C GLN A 282 -51.89 18.55 5.78
N SER A 283 -51.61 17.34 5.28
CA SER A 283 -50.92 17.15 3.99
C SER A 283 -51.56 18.00 2.89
N LEU A 284 -50.71 18.64 2.08
CA LEU A 284 -51.15 19.50 0.97
C LEU A 284 -52.11 18.75 0.03
N VAL A 285 -51.83 17.48 -0.26
CA VAL A 285 -52.65 16.63 -1.15
C VAL A 285 -54.07 16.46 -0.59
N VAL A 286 -54.20 16.30 0.73
CA VAL A 286 -55.51 16.18 1.40
C VAL A 286 -56.26 17.51 1.38
N THR A 287 -55.56 18.61 1.68
CA THR A 287 -56.15 19.96 1.65
C THR A 287 -56.62 20.34 0.24
N GLN A 288 -55.83 20.03 -0.79
CA GLN A 288 -56.20 20.26 -2.20
C GLN A 288 -57.38 19.38 -2.64
N ALA A 289 -57.48 18.14 -2.14
CA ALA A 289 -58.61 17.27 -2.44
C ALA A 289 -59.92 17.82 -1.87
N ALA A 290 -59.87 18.47 -0.71
CA ALA A 290 -61.04 19.08 -0.05
C ALA A 290 -61.52 20.39 -0.69
N ALA A 291 -60.68 21.06 -1.50
CA ALA A 291 -60.97 22.38 -2.05
C ALA A 291 -62.40 22.47 -2.64
N ASN A 292 -63.13 23.50 -2.23
CA ASN A 292 -64.54 23.69 -2.58
C ASN A 292 -64.70 23.90 -4.10
N ILE A 293 -65.70 23.24 -4.67
CA ILE A 293 -66.20 23.54 -6.01
C ILE A 293 -66.75 24.97 -5.96
N GLN A 294 -66.05 25.92 -6.56
CA GLN A 294 -66.52 27.30 -6.69
C GLN A 294 -67.42 27.42 -7.91
N ASP A 295 -68.61 28.00 -7.72
CA ASP A 295 -69.57 28.20 -8.80
C ASP A 295 -69.11 29.37 -9.69
N ASP A 296 -68.79 29.07 -10.95
CA ASP A 296 -68.24 30.01 -11.91
C ASP A 296 -69.01 29.87 -13.25
N GLU A 297 -69.92 30.81 -13.51
CA GLU A 297 -70.75 30.80 -14.72
C GLU A 297 -69.94 30.90 -16.02
N GLN A 298 -68.75 31.51 -15.97
CA GLN A 298 -67.89 31.64 -17.14
C GLN A 298 -67.35 30.26 -17.56
N LYS A 299 -66.95 29.44 -16.57
CA LYS A 299 -66.52 28.06 -16.75
C LYS A 299 -67.64 27.14 -17.28
N LYS A 300 -68.88 27.29 -16.81
CA LYS A 300 -70.05 26.52 -17.29
C LYS A 300 -70.32 26.69 -18.79
N SER A 301 -70.34 27.93 -19.27
CA SER A 301 -70.56 28.25 -20.70
C SER A 301 -69.45 27.70 -21.60
N LEU A 302 -68.21 27.77 -21.12
CA LEU A 302 -67.01 27.28 -21.83
C LEU A 302 -66.95 25.75 -21.93
N PHE A 303 -67.41 25.03 -20.91
CA PHE A 303 -67.51 23.56 -20.94
C PHE A 303 -68.51 23.09 -22.00
N GLN A 304 -69.65 23.76 -22.12
CA GLN A 304 -70.64 23.43 -23.15
C GLN A 304 -70.06 23.59 -24.57
N CYS A 305 -69.19 24.61 -24.78
CA CYS A 305 -68.43 24.75 -26.02
C CYS A 305 -67.43 23.60 -26.24
N PHE A 306 -66.72 23.17 -25.20
CA PHE A 306 -65.78 22.06 -25.27
C PHE A 306 -66.45 20.72 -25.62
N LEU A 307 -67.58 20.42 -24.97
CA LEU A 307 -68.40 19.25 -25.29
C LEU A 307 -68.87 19.25 -26.75
N ASN A 308 -69.30 20.40 -27.26
CA ASN A 308 -69.68 20.53 -28.66
C ASN A 308 -68.48 20.30 -29.60
N HIS A 309 -67.29 20.79 -29.26
CA HIS A 309 -66.08 20.60 -30.07
C HIS A 309 -65.57 19.15 -30.10
N LEU A 310 -65.63 18.44 -28.98
CA LEU A 310 -65.32 17.00 -28.96
C LEU A 310 -66.30 16.21 -29.83
N ARG A 311 -67.61 16.52 -29.75
CA ARG A 311 -68.61 15.92 -30.64
C ARG A 311 -68.31 16.18 -32.12
N GLU A 312 -67.83 17.37 -32.46
CA GLU A 312 -67.40 17.72 -33.83
C GLU A 312 -66.16 16.94 -34.27
N ARG A 313 -65.09 16.88 -33.45
CA ARG A 313 -63.88 16.08 -33.76
C ARG A 313 -64.16 14.58 -33.88
N MET A 314 -65.14 14.06 -33.14
CA MET A 314 -65.53 12.65 -33.19
C MET A 314 -66.42 12.30 -34.39
N GLN A 315 -67.13 13.28 -34.95
CA GLN A 315 -67.87 13.09 -36.20
C GLN A 315 -66.96 13.17 -37.44
N GLU A 316 -65.78 13.76 -37.34
CA GLU A 316 -64.78 13.89 -38.41
C GLU A 316 -63.81 12.69 -38.52
N ASP A 317 -64.29 11.46 -38.38
CA ASP A 317 -63.46 10.25 -38.66
C ASP A 317 -63.33 9.95 -40.17
N GLN A 318 -63.57 10.93 -41.06
CA GLN A 318 -63.44 10.72 -42.51
C GLN A 318 -62.72 11.79 -43.34
N GLN A 319 -62.34 12.97 -42.85
CA GLN A 319 -61.48 13.82 -43.68
C GLN A 319 -60.75 14.93 -42.93
N LYS A 320 -59.42 14.95 -43.13
CA LYS A 320 -58.48 16.00 -42.71
C LYS A 320 -59.05 17.41 -42.96
N SER A 321 -59.25 18.19 -41.91
CA SER A 321 -59.22 19.64 -41.96
C SER A 321 -59.04 20.23 -40.56
N ALA A 322 -57.98 21.01 -40.36
CA ALA A 322 -57.80 21.81 -39.16
C ALA A 322 -58.79 23.00 -39.18
N ILE A 323 -59.65 23.10 -38.17
CA ILE A 323 -60.47 24.30 -37.92
C ILE A 323 -59.87 25.04 -36.72
N PRO A 324 -59.57 26.34 -36.83
CA PRO A 324 -58.94 27.11 -35.75
C PRO A 324 -59.95 27.87 -34.86
N ILE A 325 -59.69 27.86 -33.52
CA ILE A 325 -60.20 28.74 -32.43
C ILE A 325 -61.52 28.26 -31.77
N GLN A 326 -61.65 27.97 -30.45
CA GLN A 326 -61.05 28.52 -29.22
C GLN A 326 -60.26 27.49 -28.37
N ASP A 327 -58.96 27.39 -28.63
CA ASP A 327 -57.99 26.53 -27.94
C ASP A 327 -57.61 26.95 -26.50
N ASN A 328 -58.07 28.11 -26.00
CA ASN A 328 -57.47 28.73 -24.81
C ASN A 328 -57.80 28.04 -23.48
N VAL A 329 -58.98 27.44 -23.31
CA VAL A 329 -59.41 26.88 -22.02
C VAL A 329 -58.90 25.45 -21.82
N ILE A 330 -58.95 24.61 -22.85
CA ILE A 330 -58.32 23.28 -22.82
C ILE A 330 -56.82 23.45 -22.61
N ASN A 331 -56.17 24.36 -23.35
CA ASN A 331 -54.75 24.66 -23.11
C ASN A 331 -54.49 25.28 -21.73
N SER A 332 -55.46 25.97 -21.14
CA SER A 332 -55.35 26.48 -19.77
C SER A 332 -55.44 25.35 -18.74
N ILE A 333 -56.43 24.45 -18.83
CA ILE A 333 -56.61 23.33 -17.88
C ILE A 333 -55.50 22.29 -18.06
N VAL A 334 -55.20 21.90 -19.30
CA VAL A 334 -54.06 21.02 -19.61
C VAL A 334 -52.74 21.70 -19.22
N GLY A 335 -52.64 23.01 -19.39
CA GLY A 335 -51.52 23.81 -18.91
C GLY A 335 -51.38 23.81 -17.39
N GLU A 336 -52.49 23.93 -16.66
CA GLU A 336 -52.52 23.90 -15.19
C GLU A 336 -52.24 22.51 -14.64
N MET A 337 -52.77 21.46 -15.27
CA MET A 337 -52.46 20.06 -14.97
C MET A 337 -50.97 19.76 -15.24
N ALA A 338 -50.44 20.14 -16.40
CA ALA A 338 -49.04 19.95 -16.76
C ALA A 338 -48.11 20.76 -15.85
N LYS A 339 -48.48 21.99 -15.52
CA LYS A 339 -47.76 22.83 -14.56
C LYS A 339 -47.74 22.21 -13.17
N THR A 340 -48.87 21.67 -12.70
CA THR A 340 -48.96 20.97 -11.41
C THR A 340 -48.04 19.74 -11.37
N MET A 341 -48.01 18.96 -12.46
CA MET A 341 -47.06 17.86 -12.62
C MET A 341 -45.61 18.39 -12.59
N GLN A 342 -45.31 19.46 -13.32
CA GLN A 342 -43.97 20.06 -13.41
C GLN A 342 -43.47 20.62 -12.06
N GLU A 343 -44.33 21.34 -11.32
CA GLU A 343 -43.98 21.95 -10.02
C GLU A 343 -43.70 20.91 -8.94
N SER A 344 -44.35 19.74 -9.04
CA SER A 344 -44.16 18.63 -8.10
C SER A 344 -42.95 17.76 -8.48
N ILE A 345 -42.54 17.77 -9.75
CA ILE A 345 -41.32 17.11 -10.23
C ILE A 345 -40.12 18.04 -9.94
N THR A 346 -39.69 18.06 -8.69
CA THR A 346 -38.49 18.80 -8.24
C THR A 346 -37.18 18.26 -8.84
N SER A 347 -37.23 17.08 -9.47
CA SER A 347 -36.08 16.27 -9.85
C SER A 347 -35.89 16.06 -11.35
N VAL A 348 -36.74 16.62 -12.24
CA VAL A 348 -36.62 16.45 -13.71
C VAL A 348 -37.03 17.73 -14.47
N ASN A 349 -36.15 18.26 -15.32
CA ASN A 349 -36.51 19.21 -16.39
C ASN A 349 -37.11 18.37 -17.51
N MET A 350 -38.35 17.94 -17.32
CA MET A 350 -39.04 17.16 -18.32
C MET A 350 -39.58 18.05 -19.44
N ASP A 351 -39.73 17.49 -20.63
CA ASP A 351 -40.36 18.19 -21.74
C ASP A 351 -41.80 18.55 -21.35
N GLU A 352 -42.09 19.85 -21.29
CA GLU A 352 -43.43 20.38 -21.01
C GLU A 352 -44.45 19.80 -22.00
N GLY A 353 -44.01 19.50 -23.24
CA GLY A 353 -44.83 18.84 -24.26
C GLY A 353 -45.28 17.44 -23.85
N PHE A 354 -44.41 16.65 -23.22
CA PHE A 354 -44.75 15.30 -22.75
C PHE A 354 -45.79 15.34 -21.63
N LEU A 355 -45.60 16.21 -20.63
CA LEU A 355 -46.54 16.36 -19.51
C LEU A 355 -47.90 16.87 -19.97
N ARG A 356 -47.90 17.88 -20.85
CA ARG A 356 -49.13 18.34 -21.52
C ARG A 356 -49.82 17.21 -22.26
N GLY A 357 -49.06 16.37 -22.96
CA GLY A 357 -49.59 15.19 -23.65
C GLY A 357 -50.29 14.21 -22.71
N GLN A 358 -49.69 13.88 -21.56
CA GLN A 358 -50.33 12.99 -20.58
C GLN A 358 -51.57 13.62 -19.95
N ALA A 359 -51.52 14.91 -19.61
CA ALA A 359 -52.66 15.64 -19.07
C ALA A 359 -53.84 15.69 -20.07
N LEU A 360 -53.55 15.93 -21.35
CA LEU A 360 -54.56 15.92 -22.42
C LEU A 360 -55.23 14.55 -22.57
N VAL A 361 -54.45 13.46 -22.55
CA VAL A 361 -54.99 12.08 -22.65
C VAL A 361 -55.98 11.77 -21.53
N LEU A 362 -55.67 12.18 -20.29
CA LEU A 362 -56.57 11.99 -19.14
C LEU A 362 -57.84 12.82 -19.28
N LEU A 363 -57.71 14.06 -19.77
CA LEU A 363 -58.82 14.98 -19.94
C LEU A 363 -59.81 14.51 -21.03
N GLU A 364 -59.28 14.11 -22.18
CA GLU A 364 -60.09 13.57 -23.29
C GLU A 364 -60.82 12.29 -22.85
N ALA A 365 -60.13 11.37 -22.17
CA ALA A 365 -60.72 10.13 -21.70
C ALA A 365 -61.83 10.36 -20.66
N PHE A 366 -61.63 11.30 -19.72
CA PHE A 366 -62.66 11.68 -18.74
C PHE A 366 -63.91 12.23 -19.43
N THR A 367 -63.72 13.13 -20.41
CA THR A 367 -64.85 13.77 -21.09
C THR A 367 -65.64 12.78 -21.93
N LEU A 368 -64.95 11.88 -22.64
CA LEU A 368 -65.56 10.78 -23.39
C LEU A 368 -66.44 9.88 -22.50
N GLU A 369 -65.97 9.56 -21.29
CA GLU A 369 -66.74 8.72 -20.37
C GLU A 369 -68.00 9.42 -19.86
N MET A 370 -67.90 10.72 -19.58
CA MET A 370 -69.01 11.55 -19.09
C MET A 370 -70.09 11.82 -20.14
N GLU A 371 -69.73 11.97 -21.42
CA GLU A 371 -70.69 12.30 -22.49
C GLU A 371 -71.29 11.07 -23.18
N GLU A 372 -70.46 10.09 -23.55
CA GLU A 372 -70.88 8.98 -24.41
C GLU A 372 -71.26 7.72 -23.61
N ASN A 373 -71.18 7.79 -22.28
CA ASN A 373 -71.43 6.66 -21.38
C ASN A 373 -70.63 5.41 -21.81
N LYS A 374 -69.33 5.62 -22.09
CA LYS A 374 -68.35 4.55 -22.37
C LYS A 374 -67.64 4.17 -21.06
N PRO A 375 -68.21 3.29 -20.23
CA PRO A 375 -67.67 3.01 -18.90
C PRO A 375 -66.25 2.44 -18.96
N GLY A 376 -65.38 2.97 -18.12
CA GLY A 376 -64.02 2.48 -17.86
C GLY A 376 -62.90 3.06 -18.74
N ILE A 377 -63.20 3.92 -19.73
CA ILE A 377 -62.17 4.45 -20.64
C ILE A 377 -61.20 5.40 -19.92
N PHE A 378 -61.68 6.20 -18.96
CA PHE A 378 -60.87 7.10 -18.16
C PHE A 378 -59.86 6.35 -17.30
N LEU A 379 -60.33 5.35 -16.55
CA LEU A 379 -59.46 4.55 -15.68
C LEU A 379 -58.45 3.71 -16.47
N LEU A 380 -58.83 3.22 -17.66
CA LEU A 380 -57.90 2.54 -18.55
C LEU A 380 -56.78 3.47 -19.02
N LYS A 381 -57.12 4.69 -19.43
CA LYS A 381 -56.12 5.70 -19.82
C LYS A 381 -55.27 6.19 -18.65
N LEU A 382 -55.85 6.30 -17.46
CA LEU A 382 -55.09 6.56 -16.23
C LEU A 382 -54.07 5.46 -15.95
N SER A 383 -54.45 4.19 -16.10
CA SER A 383 -53.52 3.05 -15.95
C SER A 383 -52.38 3.06 -16.97
N GLU A 384 -52.64 3.47 -18.22
CA GLU A 384 -51.60 3.67 -19.23
C GLU A 384 -50.64 4.79 -18.85
N VAL A 385 -51.15 5.94 -18.40
CA VAL A 385 -50.33 7.09 -17.96
C VAL A 385 -49.49 6.70 -16.74
N LEU A 386 -50.11 6.06 -15.74
CA LEU A 386 -49.43 5.56 -14.53
C LEU A 386 -48.26 4.64 -14.90
N ARG A 387 -48.46 3.66 -15.79
CA ARG A 387 -47.39 2.78 -16.25
C ARG A 387 -46.25 3.54 -16.91
N ARG A 388 -46.53 4.46 -17.84
CA ARG A 388 -45.49 5.26 -18.50
C ARG A 388 -44.68 6.09 -17.51
N LEU A 389 -45.33 6.69 -16.51
CA LEU A 389 -44.64 7.49 -15.49
C LEU A 389 -43.78 6.61 -14.56
N VAL A 390 -44.30 5.44 -14.17
CA VAL A 390 -43.54 4.42 -13.40
C VAL A 390 -42.33 3.93 -14.19
N ASP A 391 -42.47 3.65 -15.48
CA ASP A 391 -41.36 3.21 -16.35
C ASP A 391 -40.28 4.29 -16.49
N LEU A 392 -40.66 5.57 -16.36
CA LEU A 392 -39.75 6.72 -16.31
C LEU A 392 -39.22 7.02 -14.90
N ASN A 393 -39.57 6.21 -13.90
CA ASN A 393 -39.20 6.37 -12.49
C ASN A 393 -39.64 7.73 -11.89
N ILE A 394 -40.81 8.22 -12.31
CA ILE A 394 -41.40 9.48 -11.84
C ILE A 394 -42.32 9.18 -10.66
N ASP A 395 -42.27 10.02 -9.62
CA ASP A 395 -43.22 9.94 -8.52
C ASP A 395 -44.65 10.20 -9.01
N ILE A 396 -45.50 9.18 -8.94
CA ILE A 396 -46.88 9.23 -9.44
C ILE A 396 -47.87 9.80 -8.42
N ASP A 397 -47.46 10.08 -7.18
CA ASP A 397 -48.31 10.75 -6.18
C ASP A 397 -48.77 12.13 -6.67
N ILE A 398 -48.01 12.75 -7.58
CA ILE A 398 -48.34 14.04 -8.23
C ILE A 398 -49.69 14.01 -8.95
N LEU A 399 -50.14 12.83 -9.41
CA LEU A 399 -51.41 12.71 -10.12
C LEU A 399 -52.61 12.96 -9.20
N HIS A 400 -52.46 12.84 -7.87
CA HIS A 400 -53.52 13.23 -6.94
C HIS A 400 -53.88 14.71 -7.05
N SER A 401 -52.88 15.57 -7.26
CA SER A 401 -53.09 17.01 -7.47
C SER A 401 -53.70 17.28 -8.83
N VAL A 402 -53.34 16.50 -9.85
CA VAL A 402 -53.96 16.57 -11.19
C VAL A 402 -55.45 16.22 -11.13
N ILE A 403 -55.82 15.17 -10.39
CA ILE A 403 -57.24 14.84 -10.15
C ILE A 403 -57.95 15.97 -9.36
N SER A 404 -57.26 16.64 -8.42
CA SER A 404 -57.81 17.82 -7.74
C SER A 404 -58.08 18.98 -8.71
N VAL A 405 -57.16 19.27 -9.64
CA VAL A 405 -57.34 20.30 -10.68
C VAL A 405 -58.52 19.96 -11.59
N MET A 406 -58.66 18.70 -12.02
CA MET A 406 -59.81 18.24 -12.79
C MET A 406 -61.12 18.44 -12.01
N ARG A 407 -61.17 17.99 -10.75
CA ARG A 407 -62.34 18.14 -9.88
C ARG A 407 -62.75 19.60 -9.69
N GLN A 408 -61.79 20.50 -9.44
CA GLN A 408 -62.05 21.93 -9.28
C GLN A 408 -62.50 22.59 -10.59
N SER A 409 -61.95 22.15 -11.72
CA SER A 409 -62.29 22.70 -13.03
C SER A 409 -63.69 22.27 -13.46
N PHE A 410 -64.05 20.99 -13.31
CA PHE A 410 -65.29 20.41 -13.84
C PHE A 410 -66.42 20.29 -12.82
N GLY A 411 -66.13 20.30 -11.52
CA GLY A 411 -67.12 20.06 -10.48
C GLY A 411 -68.28 21.06 -10.48
N SER A 412 -68.02 22.35 -10.79
CA SER A 412 -69.08 23.37 -10.87
C SER A 412 -69.80 23.38 -12.21
N MET A 413 -69.32 22.62 -13.19
CA MET A 413 -69.87 22.59 -14.55
C MET A 413 -71.04 21.60 -14.68
N PHE A 414 -71.11 20.58 -13.82
CA PHE A 414 -72.18 19.58 -13.83
C PHE A 414 -73.44 20.10 -13.12
N THR A 415 -74.48 20.42 -13.88
CA THR A 415 -75.79 20.83 -13.37
C THR A 415 -76.67 19.64 -12.97
N GLU A 416 -76.49 18.49 -13.62
CA GLU A 416 -77.18 17.24 -13.29
C GLU A 416 -76.48 16.51 -12.14
N LYS A 417 -77.24 16.24 -11.07
CA LYS A 417 -76.73 15.55 -9.87
C LYS A 417 -76.15 14.17 -10.19
N ASN A 418 -76.73 13.43 -11.13
CA ASN A 418 -76.25 12.09 -11.48
C ASN A 418 -74.89 12.14 -12.19
N MET A 419 -74.68 13.10 -13.09
CA MET A 419 -73.39 13.28 -13.76
C MET A 419 -72.30 13.74 -12.77
N LEU A 420 -72.65 14.63 -11.83
CA LEU A 420 -71.71 15.02 -10.77
C LEU A 420 -71.32 13.83 -9.88
N LEU A 421 -72.28 12.99 -9.49
CA LEU A 421 -72.01 11.78 -8.71
C LEU A 421 -71.11 10.81 -9.50
N GLN A 422 -71.37 10.60 -10.78
CA GLN A 422 -70.53 9.77 -11.65
C GLN A 422 -69.10 10.32 -11.77
N ALA A 423 -68.94 11.64 -11.93
CA ALA A 423 -67.63 12.29 -11.97
C ALA A 423 -66.87 12.14 -10.65
N GLU A 424 -67.54 12.33 -9.50
CA GLU A 424 -66.95 12.12 -8.17
C GLU A 424 -66.55 10.66 -7.94
N ASP A 425 -67.37 9.69 -8.39
CA ASP A 425 -67.02 8.26 -8.36
C ASP A 425 -65.76 7.98 -9.19
N LEU A 426 -65.65 8.55 -10.41
CA LEU A 426 -64.46 8.39 -11.25
C LEU A 426 -63.21 9.02 -10.64
N TRP A 427 -63.30 10.23 -10.08
CA TRP A 427 -62.17 10.87 -9.40
C TRP A 427 -61.76 10.11 -8.13
N SER A 428 -62.73 9.57 -7.39
CA SER A 428 -62.47 8.72 -6.22
C SER A 428 -61.76 7.42 -6.62
N GLN A 429 -62.27 6.72 -7.64
CA GLN A 429 -61.63 5.52 -8.20
C GLN A 429 -60.23 5.81 -8.74
N ALA A 430 -60.04 6.95 -9.41
CA ALA A 430 -58.73 7.40 -9.88
C ALA A 430 -57.76 7.60 -8.72
N ARG A 431 -58.18 8.25 -7.63
CA ARG A 431 -57.34 8.41 -6.43
C ARG A 431 -56.97 7.06 -5.83
N VAL A 432 -57.92 6.14 -5.68
CA VAL A 432 -57.63 4.78 -5.18
C VAL A 432 -56.60 4.08 -6.08
N MET A 433 -56.78 4.13 -7.40
CA MET A 433 -55.86 3.53 -8.37
C MET A 433 -54.46 4.15 -8.31
N ILE A 434 -54.36 5.48 -8.17
CA ILE A 434 -53.08 6.19 -8.02
C ILE A 434 -52.40 5.71 -6.73
N SER A 435 -53.09 5.70 -5.59
CA SER A 435 -52.49 5.29 -4.31
C SER A 435 -52.06 3.81 -4.30
N GLU A 436 -52.87 2.89 -4.84
CA GLU A 436 -52.49 1.47 -4.94
C GLU A 436 -51.26 1.28 -5.83
N THR A 437 -51.18 2.03 -6.94
CA THR A 437 -50.05 1.97 -7.85
C THR A 437 -48.80 2.61 -7.23
N ALA A 438 -48.93 3.74 -6.54
CA ALA A 438 -47.85 4.40 -5.83
C ALA A 438 -47.27 3.51 -4.72
N LEU A 439 -48.13 2.81 -3.96
CA LEU A 439 -47.69 1.85 -2.96
C LEU A 439 -46.90 0.69 -3.59
N ARG A 440 -47.44 0.07 -4.65
CA ARG A 440 -46.73 -1.01 -5.37
C ARG A 440 -45.40 -0.55 -5.96
N PHE A 441 -45.35 0.65 -6.51
CA PHE A 441 -44.13 1.25 -7.06
C PHE A 441 -43.07 1.46 -5.98
N LYS A 442 -43.45 2.02 -4.81
CA LYS A 442 -42.55 2.19 -3.66
C LYS A 442 -42.07 0.86 -3.10
N GLU A 443 -42.96 -0.11 -2.93
CA GLU A 443 -42.62 -1.46 -2.44
C GLU A 443 -41.68 -2.20 -3.40
N PHE A 444 -41.93 -2.10 -4.71
CA PHE A 444 -41.03 -2.66 -5.71
C PHE A 444 -39.63 -2.03 -5.66
N GLY A 445 -39.55 -0.69 -5.54
CA GLY A 445 -38.29 0.01 -5.34
C GLY A 445 -37.56 -0.43 -4.07
N TYR A 446 -38.29 -0.64 -2.96
CA TYR A 446 -37.71 -1.16 -1.72
C TYR A 446 -37.14 -2.59 -1.92
N LEU A 447 -37.88 -3.48 -2.59
CA LEU A 447 -37.41 -4.83 -2.90
C LEU A 447 -36.15 -4.81 -3.77
N GLN A 448 -36.04 -3.88 -4.73
CA GLN A 448 -34.82 -3.70 -5.53
C GLN A 448 -33.62 -3.29 -4.66
N ILE A 449 -33.81 -2.37 -3.71
CA ILE A 449 -32.75 -1.97 -2.76
C ILE A 449 -32.31 -3.17 -1.91
N VAL A 450 -33.26 -3.94 -1.37
CA VAL A 450 -32.95 -5.15 -0.57
C VAL A 450 -32.19 -6.18 -1.42
N GLN A 451 -32.57 -6.37 -2.68
CA GLN A 451 -31.88 -7.26 -3.62
C GLN A 451 -30.45 -6.78 -3.94
N GLN A 452 -30.26 -5.48 -4.12
CA GLN A 452 -28.94 -4.87 -4.32
C GLN A 452 -28.07 -5.03 -3.08
N GLU A 453 -28.61 -4.82 -1.88
CA GLU A 453 -27.90 -5.02 -0.61
C GLU A 453 -27.48 -6.49 -0.43
N HIS A 454 -28.37 -7.44 -0.74
CA HIS A 454 -28.05 -8.87 -0.71
C HIS A 454 -26.91 -9.21 -1.69
N THR A 455 -27.01 -8.73 -2.93
CA THR A 455 -25.99 -8.94 -3.97
C THR A 455 -24.65 -8.36 -3.52
N LEU A 456 -24.63 -7.13 -2.98
CA LEU A 456 -23.43 -6.49 -2.45
C LEU A 456 -22.80 -7.28 -1.30
N ARG A 457 -23.62 -7.85 -0.40
CA ARG A 457 -23.15 -8.69 0.71
C ARG A 457 -22.53 -10.00 0.22
N GLU A 458 -23.13 -10.66 -0.77
CA GLU A 458 -22.58 -11.87 -1.39
C GLU A 458 -21.24 -11.61 -2.08
N ILE A 459 -21.15 -10.49 -2.80
CA ILE A 459 -19.90 -10.06 -3.45
C ILE A 459 -18.83 -9.82 -2.39
N GLY A 460 -19.16 -9.09 -1.33
CA GLY A 460 -18.24 -8.87 -0.22
C GLY A 460 -17.73 -10.16 0.42
N ALA A 461 -18.61 -11.14 0.64
CA ALA A 461 -18.22 -12.45 1.18
C ALA A 461 -17.23 -13.18 0.25
N LYS A 462 -17.46 -13.17 -1.06
CA LYS A 462 -16.55 -13.76 -2.06
C LYS A 462 -15.20 -13.03 -2.12
N LEU A 463 -15.22 -11.69 -2.06
CA LEU A 463 -13.99 -10.88 -2.09
C LEU A 463 -13.14 -11.10 -0.84
N ILE A 464 -13.72 -11.04 0.36
CA ILE A 464 -12.97 -11.14 1.62
C ILE A 464 -12.36 -12.53 1.83
N THR A 465 -13.00 -13.58 1.28
CA THR A 465 -12.52 -14.97 1.38
C THR A 465 -11.50 -15.38 0.30
N THR A 466 -11.20 -14.49 -0.65
CA THR A 466 -10.28 -14.76 -1.76
C THR A 466 -8.96 -14.02 -1.57
N TYR A 467 -7.86 -14.78 -1.53
CA TYR A 467 -6.52 -14.26 -1.25
C TYR A 467 -5.58 -14.24 -2.47
N ASP A 468 -6.09 -14.57 -3.64
CA ASP A 468 -5.37 -14.53 -4.91
C ASP A 468 -5.84 -13.33 -5.72
N ILE A 469 -4.91 -12.45 -6.10
CA ILE A 469 -5.23 -11.20 -6.81
C ILE A 469 -5.92 -11.49 -8.15
N SER A 470 -5.45 -12.49 -8.90
CA SER A 470 -6.04 -12.84 -10.19
C SER A 470 -7.47 -13.37 -10.03
N LYS A 471 -7.71 -14.23 -9.02
CA LYS A 471 -9.07 -14.72 -8.70
C LYS A 471 -10.00 -13.61 -8.19
N LEU A 472 -9.48 -12.67 -7.39
CA LEU A 472 -10.25 -11.48 -7.00
C LEU A 472 -10.72 -10.71 -8.23
N MET A 473 -9.84 -10.52 -9.20
CA MET A 473 -10.18 -9.87 -10.46
C MET A 473 -11.21 -10.67 -11.28
N ASP A 474 -11.14 -12.00 -11.27
CA ASP A 474 -12.14 -12.87 -11.93
C ASP A 474 -13.53 -12.69 -11.30
N ILE A 475 -13.59 -12.70 -9.96
CA ILE A 475 -14.83 -12.50 -9.21
C ILE A 475 -15.44 -11.13 -9.56
N LEU A 476 -14.64 -10.07 -9.56
CA LEU A 476 -15.12 -8.72 -9.89
C LEU A 476 -15.70 -8.64 -11.30
N ALA A 477 -15.06 -9.25 -12.29
CA ALA A 477 -15.56 -9.25 -13.66
C ALA A 477 -16.92 -9.97 -13.81
N ILE A 478 -17.19 -10.97 -12.98
CA ILE A 478 -18.46 -11.73 -12.99
C ILE A 478 -19.55 -11.02 -12.18
N GLU A 479 -19.17 -10.42 -11.06
CA GLU A 479 -20.12 -9.95 -10.07
C GLU A 479 -20.52 -8.47 -10.22
N LEU A 480 -19.60 -7.59 -10.65
CA LEU A 480 -19.90 -6.16 -10.81
C LEU A 480 -21.03 -5.87 -11.82
N PRO A 481 -21.19 -6.61 -12.94
CA PRO A 481 -22.35 -6.47 -13.81
C PRO A 481 -23.70 -6.77 -13.13
N LYS A 482 -23.73 -7.63 -12.09
CA LYS A 482 -24.97 -7.92 -11.34
C LYS A 482 -25.41 -6.76 -10.46
N LEU A 483 -24.48 -5.87 -10.12
CA LEU A 483 -24.75 -4.58 -9.49
C LEU A 483 -24.96 -3.48 -10.52
N GLU A 484 -25.15 -3.80 -11.81
CA GLU A 484 -25.35 -2.82 -12.89
C GLU A 484 -24.20 -1.82 -13.04
N ILE A 485 -23.00 -2.15 -12.55
CA ILE A 485 -21.80 -1.32 -12.77
C ILE A 485 -21.29 -1.66 -14.18
N PRO A 486 -21.21 -0.70 -15.11
CA PRO A 486 -20.91 -0.99 -16.52
C PRO A 486 -19.41 -1.19 -16.80
N ALA A 487 -18.53 -0.57 -16.00
CA ALA A 487 -17.10 -0.73 -16.11
C ALA A 487 -16.39 -0.47 -14.78
N CYS A 488 -15.24 -1.14 -14.57
CA CYS A 488 -14.38 -0.92 -13.42
C CYS A 488 -12.91 -1.12 -13.78
N PHE A 489 -12.05 -0.26 -13.26
CA PHE A 489 -10.61 -0.32 -13.43
C PHE A 489 -9.92 -0.22 -12.07
N ILE A 490 -9.00 -1.14 -11.79
CA ILE A 490 -8.18 -1.09 -10.56
C ILE A 490 -6.75 -0.75 -10.93
N VAL A 491 -6.27 0.33 -10.32
CA VAL A 491 -4.92 0.85 -10.49
C VAL A 491 -4.20 0.72 -9.16
N LEU A 492 -3.01 0.13 -9.17
CA LEU A 492 -2.14 0.04 -8.02
C LEU A 492 -0.90 0.93 -8.21
N TYR A 493 -0.37 1.47 -7.13
CA TYR A 493 0.90 2.18 -7.15
C TYR A 493 2.06 1.19 -7.37
N ASP A 494 3.15 1.66 -8.00
CA ASP A 494 4.32 0.82 -8.30
C ASP A 494 5.02 0.32 -7.02
N ARG A 495 5.03 1.14 -5.96
CA ARG A 495 5.36 0.69 -4.61
C ARG A 495 4.05 0.40 -3.89
N ALA A 496 3.77 -0.88 -3.66
CA ALA A 496 2.58 -1.27 -2.91
C ALA A 496 2.70 -0.78 -1.46
N ARG A 497 1.62 -0.22 -0.90
CA ARG A 497 1.50 0.20 0.50
C ARG A 497 2.42 1.35 0.88
N ILE A 498 2.07 2.54 0.43
CA ILE A 498 2.78 3.79 0.77
C ILE A 498 2.05 4.45 1.92
N ASN A 499 2.77 4.77 2.99
CA ASN A 499 2.23 5.65 4.02
C ASN A 499 2.33 7.09 3.52
N LEU A 500 1.18 7.70 3.23
CA LEU A 500 1.07 9.09 2.75
C LEU A 500 0.47 10.04 3.79
N SER A 501 0.38 9.61 5.06
CA SER A 501 -0.08 10.45 6.19
C SER A 501 0.91 11.53 6.64
N GLY A 502 2.03 11.69 5.92
CA GLY A 502 3.00 12.79 6.04
C GLY A 502 3.36 13.34 4.65
N ALA A 503 4.27 14.32 4.59
CA ALA A 503 4.70 15.06 3.38
C ALA A 503 5.33 14.24 2.23
N GLY A 504 4.96 12.98 2.04
CA GLY A 504 5.31 12.14 0.91
C GLY A 504 4.58 12.58 -0.35
N SER A 505 5.31 12.67 -1.46
CA SER A 505 4.73 12.93 -2.77
C SER A 505 4.08 11.66 -3.34
N MET A 506 2.98 11.85 -4.04
CA MET A 506 2.34 10.78 -4.80
C MET A 506 3.32 10.11 -5.78
N PRO A 507 3.25 8.78 -5.96
CA PRO A 507 4.07 8.08 -6.95
C PRO A 507 3.90 8.68 -8.34
N GLY A 508 5.02 8.88 -9.04
CA GLY A 508 5.00 9.39 -10.41
C GLY A 508 4.34 8.41 -11.39
N THR A 509 4.41 7.10 -11.12
CA THR A 509 3.87 6.03 -11.96
C THR A 509 3.00 5.06 -11.18
N SER A 510 1.99 4.53 -11.86
CA SER A 510 1.05 3.53 -11.38
C SER A 510 0.88 2.42 -12.43
N LYS A 511 0.28 1.31 -12.03
CA LYS A 511 0.00 0.15 -12.89
C LYS A 511 -1.48 -0.19 -12.89
N LEU A 512 -2.07 -0.32 -14.07
CA LEU A 512 -3.40 -0.90 -14.24
C LEU A 512 -3.28 -2.41 -14.06
N VAL A 513 -3.99 -2.98 -13.09
CA VAL A 513 -3.97 -4.42 -12.79
C VAL A 513 -5.27 -5.12 -13.13
N PHE A 514 -6.35 -4.36 -13.32
CA PHE A 514 -7.65 -4.88 -13.70
C PHE A 514 -8.43 -3.85 -14.50
N GLY A 515 -9.17 -4.34 -15.48
CA GLY A 515 -10.16 -3.59 -16.24
C GLY A 515 -11.25 -4.53 -16.71
N TYR A 516 -12.50 -4.09 -16.64
CA TYR A 516 -13.58 -4.64 -17.43
C TYR A 516 -14.50 -3.51 -17.88
N ASP A 517 -15.16 -3.75 -19.00
CA ASP A 517 -16.22 -2.90 -19.55
C ASP A 517 -17.27 -3.77 -20.26
N GLU A 518 -18.15 -3.17 -21.05
CA GLU A 518 -19.18 -3.87 -21.84
C GLU A 518 -18.61 -4.92 -22.81
N ARG A 519 -17.33 -4.81 -23.21
CA ARG A 519 -16.63 -5.79 -24.06
C ARG A 519 -16.08 -6.97 -23.26
N GLY A 520 -16.28 -6.95 -21.94
CA GLY A 520 -15.81 -7.94 -20.99
C GLY A 520 -14.48 -7.55 -20.33
N ARG A 521 -13.75 -8.54 -19.83
CA ARG A 521 -12.50 -8.32 -19.10
C ARG A 521 -11.37 -7.88 -20.05
N THR A 522 -10.73 -6.76 -19.73
CA THR A 522 -9.54 -6.27 -20.43
C THR A 522 -8.37 -7.23 -20.23
N ARG A 523 -7.69 -7.60 -21.32
CA ARG A 523 -6.47 -8.43 -21.25
C ARG A 523 -5.29 -7.58 -20.77
N ILE A 524 -4.84 -7.82 -19.54
CA ILE A 524 -3.72 -7.12 -18.92
C ILE A 524 -2.55 -8.11 -18.73
N PRO A 525 -1.32 -7.76 -19.13
CA PRO A 525 -0.16 -8.63 -18.96
C PRO A 525 0.23 -8.81 -17.48
N ASP A 526 0.93 -9.90 -17.18
CA ASP A 526 1.49 -10.17 -15.86
C ASP A 526 2.41 -9.01 -15.43
N GLY A 527 2.08 -8.36 -14.31
CA GLY A 527 2.78 -7.16 -13.83
C GLY A 527 2.03 -5.83 -14.08
N GLY A 528 0.96 -5.84 -14.86
CA GLY A 528 0.12 -4.68 -15.13
C GLY A 528 0.65 -3.74 -16.21
N ILE A 529 -0.19 -2.80 -16.66
CA ILE A 529 0.20 -1.77 -17.64
C ILE A 529 0.62 -0.52 -16.87
N ARG A 530 1.89 -0.12 -16.98
CA ARG A 530 2.40 1.07 -16.28
C ARG A 530 2.10 2.36 -17.05
N PHE A 531 1.76 3.41 -16.31
CA PHE A 531 1.48 4.74 -16.85
C PHE A 531 1.72 5.82 -15.78
N PRO A 532 1.93 7.10 -16.15
CA PRO A 532 2.03 8.18 -15.18
C PRO A 532 0.75 8.32 -14.34
N THR A 533 0.86 8.34 -13.01
CA THR A 533 -0.30 8.28 -12.09
C THR A 533 -1.37 9.34 -12.38
N LYS A 534 -0.94 10.54 -12.76
CA LYS A 534 -1.82 11.68 -13.10
C LYS A 534 -2.68 11.46 -14.35
N GLN A 535 -2.44 10.41 -15.14
CA GLN A 535 -3.27 10.12 -16.32
C GLN A 535 -4.57 9.40 -15.97
N LEU A 536 -4.70 8.81 -14.78
CA LEU A 536 -5.74 7.85 -14.35
C LEU A 536 -5.82 6.54 -15.15
N PHE A 537 -5.59 6.61 -16.47
CA PHE A 537 -5.65 5.49 -17.40
C PHE A 537 -4.39 5.44 -18.29
N PRO A 538 -3.97 4.25 -18.75
CA PRO A 538 -2.98 4.13 -19.83
C PRO A 538 -3.50 4.70 -21.15
N ASP A 539 -2.63 5.33 -21.94
CA ASP A 539 -2.96 5.90 -23.27
C ASP A 539 -3.54 4.88 -24.26
N ASN A 540 -3.28 3.58 -24.07
CA ASN A 540 -3.75 2.50 -24.95
C ASN A 540 -5.12 1.93 -24.54
N ILE A 541 -5.69 2.42 -23.44
CA ILE A 541 -6.97 1.97 -22.87
C ILE A 541 -8.02 3.11 -22.90
N ILE A 542 -7.76 4.20 -23.66
CA ILE A 542 -8.68 5.36 -23.82
C ILE A 542 -10.06 4.86 -24.30
N GLN A 543 -11.16 4.88 -23.53
CA GLN A 543 -11.94 5.92 -22.81
C GLN A 543 -13.02 6.65 -23.64
N GLU A 544 -13.06 6.54 -24.98
CA GLU A 544 -14.15 7.23 -25.72
C GLU A 544 -15.53 6.57 -25.56
N GLU A 545 -15.62 5.34 -25.01
CA GLU A 545 -16.90 4.60 -24.95
C GLU A 545 -17.28 4.04 -23.56
N THR A 546 -16.44 4.09 -22.52
CA THR A 546 -16.66 3.24 -21.32
C THR A 546 -17.50 3.84 -20.19
N ALA A 547 -17.68 5.18 -20.11
CA ALA A 547 -18.82 5.87 -19.46
C ALA A 547 -18.62 7.38 -19.40
N ARG A 548 -19.70 8.14 -19.60
CA ARG A 548 -19.75 9.62 -19.44
C ARG A 548 -19.51 10.09 -18.00
N ALA A 549 -19.65 9.22 -17.01
CA ALA A 549 -19.45 9.57 -15.60
C ALA A 549 -18.69 8.46 -14.88
N ASN A 550 -17.67 8.87 -14.11
CA ASN A 550 -16.78 7.98 -13.38
C ASN A 550 -16.66 8.42 -11.93
N ILE A 551 -16.64 7.45 -11.01
CA ILE A 551 -16.32 7.63 -9.59
C ILE A 551 -14.94 7.05 -9.35
N ILE A 552 -14.05 7.85 -8.78
CA ILE A 552 -12.68 7.48 -8.46
C ILE A 552 -12.57 7.44 -6.93
N GLU A 553 -12.19 6.29 -6.41
CA GLU A 553 -11.99 6.08 -4.98
C GLU A 553 -10.58 5.58 -4.67
N ALA A 554 -9.98 6.07 -3.57
CA ALA A 554 -8.70 5.59 -3.10
C ALA A 554 -8.80 4.15 -2.55
N LEU A 555 -7.84 3.29 -2.90
CA LEU A 555 -7.70 1.95 -2.33
C LEU A 555 -6.65 1.99 -1.22
N TYR A 556 -7.08 1.81 0.02
CA TYR A 556 -6.23 1.95 1.20
C TYR A 556 -6.67 1.07 2.37
N PHE A 557 -5.72 0.75 3.25
CA PHE A 557 -5.97 0.04 4.50
C PHE A 557 -5.26 0.79 5.63
N ASN A 558 -6.01 1.35 6.58
CA ASN A 558 -5.53 2.34 7.55
C ASN A 558 -4.81 3.51 6.82
N GLU A 559 -3.54 3.78 7.12
CA GLU A 559 -2.75 4.83 6.46
C GLU A 559 -2.04 4.36 5.18
N LEU A 560 -2.13 3.07 4.86
CA LEU A 560 -1.40 2.47 3.73
C LEU A 560 -2.19 2.61 2.44
N GLN A 561 -1.66 3.40 1.52
CA GLN A 561 -2.21 3.63 0.20
C GLN A 561 -1.71 2.57 -0.78
N MET A 562 -2.63 1.90 -1.48
CA MET A 562 -2.32 0.85 -2.45
C MET A 562 -2.55 1.32 -3.89
N GLY A 563 -3.48 2.23 -4.11
CA GLY A 563 -3.87 2.67 -5.44
C GLY A 563 -5.20 3.39 -5.44
N PHE A 564 -5.94 3.25 -6.53
CA PHE A 564 -7.31 3.75 -6.67
C PHE A 564 -8.12 2.84 -7.59
N VAL A 565 -9.43 2.87 -7.42
CA VAL A 565 -10.41 2.18 -8.27
C VAL A 565 -11.24 3.23 -8.99
N ILE A 566 -11.57 2.94 -10.25
CA ILE A 566 -12.43 3.78 -11.07
C ILE A 566 -13.65 2.95 -11.45
N PHE A 567 -14.82 3.37 -10.99
CA PHE A 567 -16.10 2.81 -11.38
C PHE A 567 -16.76 3.72 -12.39
N ALA A 568 -17.24 3.17 -13.49
CA ALA A 568 -18.24 3.84 -14.28
C ALA A 568 -19.57 3.88 -13.51
N VAL A 569 -20.29 4.99 -13.59
CA VAL A 569 -21.54 5.16 -12.82
C VAL A 569 -22.64 4.26 -13.40
N GLY A 570 -23.03 3.26 -12.60
CA GLY A 570 -24.22 2.42 -12.78
C GLY A 570 -25.32 2.80 -11.78
N PRO A 571 -25.48 2.10 -10.64
CA PRO A 571 -26.45 2.45 -9.61
C PRO A 571 -26.30 3.88 -9.11
N ASN A 572 -27.43 4.52 -8.84
CA ASN A 572 -27.49 5.88 -8.34
C ASN A 572 -27.40 5.96 -6.81
N ASP A 573 -26.55 5.13 -6.22
CA ASP A 573 -26.35 5.04 -4.77
C ASP A 573 -24.85 4.99 -4.44
N GLY A 574 -24.36 6.03 -3.76
CA GLY A 574 -22.96 6.16 -3.35
C GLY A 574 -22.51 5.09 -2.36
N ILE A 575 -23.43 4.52 -1.57
CA ILE A 575 -23.12 3.50 -0.56
C ILE A 575 -22.56 2.23 -1.22
N ILE A 576 -23.04 1.88 -2.42
CA ILE A 576 -22.58 0.70 -3.15
C ILE A 576 -21.09 0.83 -3.50
N TYR A 577 -20.67 1.98 -4.04
CA TYR A 577 -19.28 2.21 -4.44
C TYR A 577 -18.34 2.26 -3.23
N ASP A 578 -18.71 2.95 -2.14
CA ASP A 578 -17.89 2.98 -0.93
C ASP A 578 -17.78 1.60 -0.26
N SER A 579 -18.87 0.83 -0.24
CA SER A 579 -18.86 -0.54 0.29
C SER A 579 -17.96 -1.46 -0.53
N LEU A 580 -18.08 -1.41 -1.87
CA LEU A 580 -17.20 -2.17 -2.76
C LEU A 580 -15.75 -1.74 -2.58
N ARG A 581 -15.45 -0.44 -2.54
CA ARG A 581 -14.09 0.06 -2.28
C ARG A 581 -13.56 -0.41 -0.93
N THR A 582 -14.38 -0.47 0.13
CA THR A 582 -13.98 -1.04 1.44
C THR A 582 -13.57 -2.49 1.33
N GLN A 583 -14.43 -3.31 0.74
CA GLN A 583 -14.23 -4.74 0.60
C GLN A 583 -13.03 -5.04 -0.31
N LEU A 584 -12.91 -4.33 -1.44
CA LEU A 584 -11.78 -4.39 -2.36
C LEU A 584 -10.47 -4.02 -1.67
N SER A 585 -10.44 -2.93 -0.92
CA SER A 585 -9.22 -2.50 -0.23
C SER A 585 -8.78 -3.57 0.77
N SER A 586 -9.71 -4.14 1.53
CA SER A 586 -9.42 -5.16 2.53
C SER A 586 -8.93 -6.47 1.90
N SER A 587 -9.60 -6.96 0.84
CA SER A 587 -9.23 -8.19 0.16
C SER A 587 -7.92 -8.05 -0.63
N LEU A 588 -7.70 -6.92 -1.31
CA LEU A 588 -6.44 -6.62 -1.97
C LEU A 588 -5.28 -6.53 -0.98
N TYR A 589 -5.49 -5.90 0.18
CA TYR A 589 -4.49 -5.84 1.23
C TYR A 589 -4.11 -7.25 1.70
N GLY A 590 -5.10 -8.09 2.01
CA GLY A 590 -4.88 -9.48 2.42
C GLY A 590 -4.14 -10.31 1.37
N ALA A 591 -4.54 -10.21 0.10
CA ALA A 591 -3.90 -10.91 -1.01
C ALA A 591 -2.45 -10.44 -1.24
N LEU A 592 -2.19 -9.13 -1.19
CA LEU A 592 -0.85 -8.57 -1.31
C LEU A 592 0.05 -8.99 -0.14
N LEU A 593 -0.48 -9.01 1.08
CA LEU A 593 0.25 -9.45 2.27
C LEU A 593 0.62 -10.94 2.19
N LEU A 594 -0.29 -11.79 1.76
CA LEU A 594 -0.02 -13.23 1.61
C LEU A 594 0.99 -13.50 0.49
N LYS A 595 0.91 -12.76 -0.61
CA LYS A 595 1.92 -12.84 -1.68
C LYS A 595 3.32 -12.45 -1.17
N GLU A 596 3.44 -11.33 -0.47
CA GLU A 596 4.70 -10.90 0.13
C GLU A 596 5.23 -11.92 1.14
N ARG A 597 4.35 -12.46 2.00
CA ARG A 597 4.71 -13.51 2.96
C ARG A 597 5.23 -14.77 2.25
N ALA A 598 4.63 -15.17 1.13
CA ALA A 598 5.08 -16.30 0.33
C ALA A 598 6.45 -16.04 -0.33
N GLU A 599 6.68 -14.84 -0.86
CA GLU A 599 7.97 -14.45 -1.46
C GLU A 599 9.09 -14.42 -0.41
N VAL A 600 8.84 -13.82 0.76
CA VAL A 600 9.78 -13.80 1.90
C VAL A 600 10.08 -15.22 2.38
N ARG A 601 9.06 -16.09 2.45
CA ARG A 601 9.23 -17.50 2.79
C ARG A 601 10.16 -18.22 1.80
N GLN A 602 9.90 -18.07 0.50
CA GLN A 602 10.71 -18.73 -0.53
C GLN A 602 12.18 -18.26 -0.45
N LEU A 603 12.40 -16.96 -0.24
CA LEU A 603 13.74 -16.41 -0.06
C LEU A 603 14.42 -16.99 1.20
N LEU A 604 13.68 -17.13 2.31
CA LEU A 604 14.19 -17.73 3.54
C LEU A 604 14.58 -19.20 3.33
N GLU A 605 13.74 -20.00 2.67
CA GLU A 605 14.02 -21.40 2.34
C GLU A 605 15.30 -21.55 1.51
N ILE A 606 15.46 -20.73 0.46
CA ILE A 606 16.68 -20.71 -0.38
C ILE A 606 17.91 -20.31 0.45
N THR A 607 17.77 -19.30 1.32
CA THR A 607 18.88 -18.79 2.14
C THR A 607 19.32 -19.82 3.18
N LEU A 608 18.38 -20.49 3.85
CA LEU A 608 18.66 -21.55 4.81
C LEU A 608 19.34 -22.76 4.15
N ALA A 609 18.84 -23.20 2.99
CA ALA A 609 19.47 -24.28 2.23
C ALA A 609 20.92 -23.94 1.82
N ALA A 610 21.16 -22.71 1.35
CA ALA A 610 22.50 -22.25 1.02
C ALA A 610 23.41 -22.18 2.27
N MET A 611 22.87 -21.80 3.43
CA MET A 611 23.60 -21.77 4.70
C MET A 611 24.02 -23.17 5.16
N GLN A 612 23.10 -24.14 5.15
CA GLN A 612 23.38 -25.54 5.51
C GLN A 612 24.44 -26.17 4.59
N HIS A 613 24.35 -25.92 3.28
CA HIS A 613 25.33 -26.42 2.33
C HIS A 613 26.74 -25.85 2.60
N LYS A 614 26.83 -24.54 2.84
CA LYS A 614 28.12 -23.89 3.19
C LYS A 614 28.67 -24.38 4.54
N ALA A 615 27.81 -24.60 5.53
CA ALA A 615 28.21 -25.16 6.83
C ALA A 615 28.88 -26.54 6.68
N THR A 616 28.30 -27.40 5.84
CA THR A 616 28.87 -28.73 5.53
C THR A 616 30.26 -28.61 4.90
N ILE A 617 30.42 -27.75 3.88
CA ILE A 617 31.71 -27.53 3.21
C ILE A 617 32.79 -27.05 4.20
N VAL A 618 32.45 -26.13 5.10
CA VAL A 618 33.39 -25.59 6.09
C VAL A 618 33.76 -26.64 7.13
N SER A 619 32.80 -27.46 7.57
CA SER A 619 33.04 -28.58 8.49
C SER A 619 33.99 -29.62 7.88
N ASP A 620 33.75 -30.04 6.63
CA ASP A 620 34.62 -30.99 5.92
C ASP A 620 36.03 -30.46 5.72
N ARG A 621 36.17 -29.17 5.34
CA ARG A 621 37.48 -28.51 5.22
C ARG A 621 38.22 -28.45 6.56
N SER A 622 37.53 -28.16 7.65
CA SER A 622 38.12 -28.14 8.99
C SER A 622 38.59 -29.54 9.42
N ARG A 623 37.80 -30.58 9.12
CA ARG A 623 38.21 -31.98 9.36
C ARG A 623 39.49 -32.34 8.58
N ASN A 624 39.60 -31.92 7.33
CA ASN A 624 40.81 -32.13 6.52
C ASN A 624 42.03 -31.37 7.08
N ILE A 625 41.86 -30.13 7.52
CA ILE A 625 42.93 -29.35 8.17
C ILE A 625 43.42 -30.08 9.43
N SER A 626 42.51 -30.56 10.28
CA SER A 626 42.87 -31.30 11.49
C SER A 626 43.66 -32.59 11.18
N SER A 627 43.29 -33.31 10.11
CA SER A 627 44.04 -34.49 9.64
C SER A 627 45.46 -34.10 9.20
N HIS A 628 45.60 -33.08 8.35
CA HIS A 628 46.91 -32.62 7.87
C HIS A 628 47.81 -32.07 8.98
N VAL A 629 47.23 -31.44 10.00
CA VAL A 629 47.99 -31.01 11.18
C VAL A 629 48.49 -32.22 11.97
N THR A 630 47.69 -33.27 12.11
CA THR A 630 48.12 -34.52 12.78
C THR A 630 49.27 -35.19 12.03
N GLU A 631 49.15 -35.32 10.70
CA GLU A 631 50.20 -35.87 9.84
C GLU A 631 51.50 -35.04 9.90
N SER A 632 51.36 -33.71 9.82
CA SER A 632 52.51 -32.79 9.88
C SER A 632 53.18 -32.81 11.26
N SER A 633 52.41 -32.99 12.33
CA SER A 633 52.95 -33.11 13.70
C SER A 633 53.81 -34.37 13.85
N ALA A 634 53.35 -35.50 13.32
CA ALA A 634 54.14 -36.74 13.28
C ALA A 634 55.45 -36.55 12.49
N ALA A 635 55.41 -35.85 11.35
CA ALA A 635 56.59 -35.52 10.57
C ALA A 635 57.56 -34.60 11.35
N MET A 636 57.04 -33.62 12.12
CA MET A 636 57.87 -32.73 12.96
C MET A 636 58.50 -33.47 14.15
N GLU A 637 57.82 -34.46 14.74
CA GLU A 637 58.40 -35.34 15.76
C GLU A 637 59.57 -36.15 15.18
N GLN A 638 59.39 -36.72 13.99
CA GLN A 638 60.45 -37.45 13.30
C GLN A 638 61.63 -36.55 12.93
N LEU A 639 61.37 -35.32 12.44
CA LEU A 639 62.41 -34.31 12.20
C LEU A 639 63.16 -33.95 13.48
N SER A 640 62.44 -33.73 14.58
CA SER A 640 63.06 -33.43 15.89
C SER A 640 63.98 -34.56 16.35
N ALA A 641 63.57 -35.82 16.16
CA ALA A 641 64.40 -36.98 16.46
C ALA A 641 65.66 -37.02 15.57
N SER A 642 65.49 -36.81 14.25
CA SER A 642 66.61 -36.78 13.30
C SER A 642 67.61 -35.66 13.62
N VAL A 643 67.13 -34.46 13.96
CA VAL A 643 68.00 -33.33 14.31
C VAL A 643 68.82 -33.65 15.56
N ARG A 644 68.20 -34.21 16.61
CA ARG A 644 68.92 -34.66 17.82
C ARG A 644 69.98 -35.73 17.54
N GLU A 645 69.69 -36.66 16.63
CA GLU A 645 70.65 -37.69 16.22
C GLU A 645 71.84 -37.09 15.48
N ILE A 646 71.59 -36.16 14.54
CA ILE A 646 72.66 -35.44 13.84
C ILE A 646 73.51 -34.65 14.85
N SER A 647 72.89 -33.97 15.83
CA SER A 647 73.63 -33.28 16.91
C SER A 647 74.56 -34.24 17.67
N LYS A 648 74.10 -35.45 17.98
CA LYS A 648 74.90 -36.49 18.66
C LYS A 648 76.05 -36.98 17.78
N ASN A 649 75.79 -37.22 16.49
CA ASN A 649 76.81 -37.67 15.55
C ASN A 649 77.91 -36.62 15.37
N ILE A 650 77.56 -35.33 15.26
CA ILE A 650 78.53 -34.23 15.16
C ILE A 650 79.37 -34.08 16.42
N ARG A 651 78.81 -34.26 17.62
CA ARG A 651 79.61 -34.29 18.86
C ARG A 651 80.64 -35.42 18.84
N THR A 652 80.23 -36.61 18.37
CA THR A 652 81.12 -37.77 18.24
C THR A 652 82.25 -37.48 17.24
N VAL A 653 81.94 -36.87 16.09
CA VAL A 653 82.95 -36.44 15.11
C VAL A 653 83.93 -35.45 15.72
N MET A 654 83.45 -34.46 16.49
CA MET A 654 84.31 -33.49 17.18
C MET A 654 85.26 -34.14 18.18
N ASP A 655 84.85 -35.20 18.88
CA ASP A 655 85.71 -35.92 19.80
C ASP A 655 86.77 -36.77 19.07
N ILE A 656 86.40 -37.43 17.95
CA ILE A 656 87.36 -38.13 17.07
C ILE A 656 88.38 -37.16 16.48
N VAL A 657 87.95 -35.96 16.08
CA VAL A 657 88.83 -34.90 15.58
C VAL A 657 89.85 -34.50 16.65
N LYS A 658 89.43 -34.30 17.92
CA LYS A 658 90.35 -33.99 19.02
C LYS A 658 91.37 -35.10 19.25
N GLU A 659 90.94 -36.36 19.25
CA GLU A 659 91.83 -37.51 19.39
C GLU A 659 92.83 -37.58 18.23
N SER A 660 92.37 -37.37 16.99
CA SER A 660 93.20 -37.39 15.79
C SER A 660 94.26 -36.29 15.79
N VAL A 661 93.95 -35.10 16.32
CA VAL A 661 94.94 -34.03 16.53
C VAL A 661 96.04 -34.49 17.50
N SER A 662 95.65 -35.11 18.63
CA SER A 662 96.60 -35.60 19.63
C SER A 662 97.51 -36.71 19.09
N LEU A 663 96.94 -37.68 18.36
CA LEU A 663 97.68 -38.78 17.76
C LEU A 663 98.66 -38.27 16.67
N SER A 664 98.21 -37.35 15.82
CA SER A 664 99.08 -36.74 14.80
C SER A 664 100.25 -35.98 15.42
N GLN A 665 100.02 -35.28 16.54
CA GLN A 665 101.07 -34.58 17.28
C GLN A 665 102.10 -35.55 17.88
N THR A 666 101.64 -36.69 18.41
CA THR A 666 102.52 -37.73 18.96
C THR A 666 103.36 -38.37 17.86
N ALA A 667 102.74 -38.78 16.75
CA ALA A 667 103.44 -39.36 15.61
C ALA A 667 104.49 -38.40 15.01
N PHE A 668 104.20 -37.10 14.96
CA PHE A 668 105.16 -36.09 14.53
C PHE A 668 106.40 -36.02 15.43
N SER A 669 106.19 -36.13 16.76
CA SER A 669 107.27 -36.17 17.75
C SER A 669 108.15 -37.42 17.58
N ASP A 670 107.53 -38.60 17.40
CA ASP A 670 108.25 -39.88 17.26
C ASP A 670 109.11 -39.91 16.00
N ILE A 671 108.60 -39.39 14.87
CA ILE A 671 109.38 -39.28 13.63
C ILE A 671 110.54 -38.30 13.78
N THR A 672 110.34 -37.22 14.52
CA THR A 672 111.41 -36.26 14.83
C THR A 672 112.51 -36.91 15.68
N ALA A 673 112.12 -37.71 16.68
CA ALA A 673 113.06 -38.48 17.49
C ALA A 673 113.81 -39.55 16.68
N LEU A 674 113.11 -40.29 15.80
CA LEU A 674 113.72 -41.30 14.92
C LEU A 674 114.73 -40.67 13.95
N LYS A 675 114.41 -39.49 13.41
CA LYS A 675 115.34 -38.71 12.58
C LYS A 675 116.62 -38.37 13.35
N ALA A 676 116.51 -37.97 14.62
CA ALA A 676 117.67 -37.65 15.46
C ALA A 676 118.51 -38.91 15.77
N GLN A 677 117.89 -40.03 16.11
CA GLN A 677 118.58 -41.30 16.35
C GLN A 677 119.30 -41.81 15.10
N SER A 678 118.66 -41.73 13.93
CA SER A 678 119.24 -42.08 12.63
C SER A 678 120.56 -41.33 12.38
N THR A 679 120.59 -40.02 12.65
CA THR A 679 121.79 -39.19 12.50
C THR A 679 122.92 -39.64 13.43
N ALA A 680 122.60 -40.05 14.67
CA ALA A 680 123.61 -40.55 15.60
C ALA A 680 124.25 -41.88 15.14
N ILE A 681 123.49 -42.73 14.44
CA ILE A 681 124.04 -43.98 13.88
C ILE A 681 124.99 -43.67 12.71
N ASP A 682 124.72 -42.65 11.89
CA ASP A 682 125.62 -42.21 10.82
C ASP A 682 127.03 -41.88 11.35
N GLU A 683 127.13 -41.23 12.52
CA GLU A 683 128.41 -40.93 13.18
C GLU A 683 129.16 -42.20 13.62
N ILE A 684 128.44 -43.17 14.19
CA ILE A 684 129.01 -44.45 14.64
C ILE A 684 129.51 -45.27 13.46
N VAL A 685 128.73 -45.37 12.38
CA VAL A 685 129.10 -46.12 11.17
C VAL A 685 130.35 -45.51 10.52
N GLY A 686 130.44 -44.18 10.48
CA GLY A 686 131.65 -43.48 10.04
C GLY A 686 132.89 -43.87 10.86
N LEU A 687 132.78 -43.89 12.19
CA LEU A 687 133.88 -44.29 13.08
C LEU A 687 134.30 -45.76 12.86
N ILE A 688 133.35 -46.67 12.70
CA ILE A 688 133.64 -48.09 12.46
C ILE A 688 134.39 -48.26 11.14
N ASN A 689 133.97 -47.54 10.09
CA ASN A 689 134.61 -47.57 8.79
C ASN A 689 136.08 -47.10 8.89
N ASP A 690 136.34 -46.00 9.60
CA ASP A 690 137.68 -45.48 9.86
C ASP A 690 138.57 -46.49 10.61
N ILE A 691 138.02 -47.15 11.64
CA ILE A 691 138.74 -48.19 12.41
C ILE A 691 139.08 -49.37 11.51
N ALA A 692 138.12 -49.84 10.70
CA ALA A 692 138.31 -50.96 9.79
C ALA A 692 139.40 -50.64 8.75
N GLU A 693 139.40 -49.45 8.17
CA GLU A 693 140.40 -49.04 7.20
C GLU A 693 141.82 -48.98 7.79
N ARG A 694 141.97 -48.46 9.02
CA ARG A 694 143.26 -48.51 9.75
C ARG A 694 143.71 -49.93 10.05
N THR A 695 142.77 -50.80 10.45
CA THR A 695 143.05 -52.20 10.76
C THR A 695 143.56 -52.96 9.53
N LYS A 696 143.00 -52.67 8.34
CA LYS A 696 143.46 -53.22 7.06
C LYS A 696 144.92 -52.85 6.74
N ILE A 697 145.33 -51.63 7.08
CA ILE A 697 146.73 -51.16 6.88
C ILE A 697 147.68 -51.84 7.86
N LEU A 698 147.29 -51.95 9.14
CA LEU A 698 148.05 -52.68 10.16
C LEU A 698 148.27 -54.15 9.75
N ALA A 699 147.21 -54.81 9.27
CA ALA A 699 147.25 -56.18 8.79
C ALA A 699 148.16 -56.35 7.56
N LEU A 700 148.21 -55.35 6.68
CA LEU A 700 149.13 -55.34 5.55
C LEU A 700 150.60 -55.25 6.01
N ASN A 701 150.90 -54.34 6.94
CA ASN A 701 152.25 -54.20 7.49
C ASN A 701 152.71 -55.49 8.19
N ALA A 702 151.82 -56.13 8.95
CA ALA A 702 152.09 -57.43 9.58
C ALA A 702 152.32 -58.54 8.54
N SER A 703 151.59 -58.55 7.42
CA SER A 703 151.79 -59.50 6.32
C SER A 703 153.16 -59.35 5.66
N ILE A 704 153.65 -58.12 5.51
CA ILE A 704 154.97 -57.82 4.94
C ILE A 704 156.07 -58.37 5.86
N GLU A 705 155.98 -58.14 7.16
CA GLU A 705 157.03 -58.59 8.09
C GLU A 705 157.05 -60.11 8.28
N ALA A 706 155.88 -60.74 8.21
CA ALA A 706 155.77 -62.21 8.20
C ALA A 706 156.46 -62.85 6.99
N ALA A 707 156.41 -62.22 5.80
CA ALA A 707 157.14 -62.71 4.62
C ALA A 707 158.66 -62.59 4.76
N ARG A 708 159.14 -61.65 5.57
CA ARG A 708 160.58 -61.38 5.79
C ARG A 708 161.25 -62.40 6.71
N ALA A 709 160.50 -63.00 7.63
CA ALA A 709 161.00 -63.99 8.58
C ALA A 709 161.23 -65.41 7.98
N GLY A 710 160.98 -65.60 6.68
CA GLY A 710 161.21 -66.87 5.99
C GLY A 710 160.39 -68.02 6.57
N ASP A 711 160.96 -69.22 6.62
CA ASP A 711 160.22 -70.44 7.03
C ASP A 711 159.64 -70.38 8.46
N ALA A 712 160.20 -69.55 9.35
CA ALA A 712 159.65 -69.33 10.70
C ALA A 712 158.38 -68.46 10.72
N GLY A 713 158.09 -67.70 9.65
CA GLY A 713 157.02 -66.68 9.60
C GLY A 713 155.66 -67.13 9.04
N LYS A 714 155.54 -68.37 8.53
CA LYS A 714 154.33 -68.83 7.80
C LYS A 714 153.03 -68.71 8.61
N GLY A 715 153.08 -68.93 9.93
CA GLY A 715 151.91 -68.79 10.81
C GLY A 715 151.42 -67.36 10.94
N PHE A 716 152.33 -66.37 11.05
CA PHE A 716 151.97 -64.95 11.17
C PHE A 716 151.39 -64.38 9.87
N ALA A 717 151.88 -64.84 8.72
CA ALA A 717 151.37 -64.40 7.41
C ALA A 717 149.89 -64.79 7.22
N LEU A 718 149.48 -65.94 7.74
CA LEU A 718 148.09 -66.39 7.69
C LEU A 718 147.19 -65.46 8.52
N VAL A 719 147.56 -65.17 9.77
CA VAL A 719 146.77 -64.28 10.66
C VAL A 719 146.64 -62.88 10.08
N ALA A 720 147.73 -62.33 9.52
CA ALA A 720 147.71 -61.00 8.94
C ALA A 720 146.81 -60.92 7.69
N ARG A 721 146.75 -61.99 6.88
CA ARG A 721 145.81 -62.08 5.76
C ARG A 721 144.35 -62.14 6.26
N GLU A 722 144.08 -62.97 7.26
CA GLU A 722 142.74 -63.10 7.87
C GLU A 722 142.23 -61.76 8.43
N VAL A 723 143.08 -60.99 9.12
CA VAL A 723 142.70 -59.68 9.68
C VAL A 723 142.46 -58.64 8.58
N LYS A 724 143.22 -58.69 7.49
CA LYS A 724 143.02 -57.81 6.33
C LYS A 724 141.69 -58.08 5.64
N GLU A 725 141.33 -59.36 5.49
CA GLU A 725 140.07 -59.78 4.90
C GLU A 725 138.87 -59.39 5.81
N LEU A 726 139.00 -59.57 7.12
CA LEU A 726 137.99 -59.12 8.09
C LEU A 726 137.75 -57.61 8.00
N ALA A 727 138.82 -56.81 7.98
CA ALA A 727 138.72 -55.36 7.86
C ALA A 727 138.07 -54.90 6.55
N TYR A 728 138.37 -55.59 5.43
CA TYR A 728 137.71 -55.33 4.14
C TYR A 728 136.21 -55.64 4.18
N ASN A 729 135.83 -56.76 4.79
CA ASN A 729 134.43 -57.12 4.98
C ASN A 729 133.70 -56.12 5.89
N THR A 730 134.38 -55.57 6.91
CA THR A 730 133.81 -54.53 7.78
C THR A 730 133.51 -53.23 7.03
N VAL A 731 134.44 -52.74 6.19
CA VAL A 731 134.22 -51.53 5.34
C VAL A 731 133.02 -51.72 4.42
N ASN A 732 132.96 -52.84 3.70
CA ASN A 732 131.83 -53.16 2.82
C ASN A 732 130.51 -53.29 3.59
N ALA A 733 130.54 -53.80 4.82
CA ALA A 733 129.35 -53.90 5.67
C ALA A 733 128.90 -52.51 6.16
N THR A 734 129.82 -51.62 6.56
CA THR A 734 129.50 -50.25 6.98
C THR A 734 128.95 -49.40 5.85
N GLU A 735 129.45 -49.54 4.61
CA GLU A 735 128.88 -48.85 3.44
C GLU A 735 127.41 -49.24 3.19
N LYS A 736 127.09 -50.54 3.31
CA LYS A 736 125.69 -51.02 3.19
C LYS A 736 124.80 -50.48 4.30
N ILE A 737 125.32 -50.31 5.52
CA ILE A 737 124.59 -49.71 6.64
C ILE A 737 124.35 -48.22 6.37
N ALA A 738 125.37 -47.47 5.92
CA ALA A 738 125.23 -46.05 5.58
C ALA A 738 124.17 -45.81 4.49
N ASP A 739 124.13 -46.67 3.46
CA ASP A 739 123.10 -46.61 2.43
C ASP A 739 121.69 -46.92 2.98
N SER A 740 121.59 -47.78 4.00
CA SER A 740 120.33 -48.06 4.69
C SER A 740 119.86 -46.88 5.54
N ILE A 741 120.78 -46.17 6.21
CA ILE A 741 120.48 -44.96 7.00
C ILE A 741 120.01 -43.80 6.11
N LYS A 742 120.64 -43.60 4.95
CA LYS A 742 120.18 -42.61 3.95
C LYS A 742 118.73 -42.86 3.51
N LYS A 743 118.35 -44.12 3.28
CA LYS A 743 116.97 -44.50 2.97
C LYS A 743 116.03 -44.21 4.16
N MET A 744 116.49 -44.41 5.39
CA MET A 744 115.74 -44.09 6.62
C MET A 744 115.51 -42.58 6.79
N HIS A 745 116.49 -41.74 6.45
CA HIS A 745 116.32 -40.28 6.42
C HIS A 745 115.29 -39.82 5.38
N ALA A 746 115.35 -40.38 4.17
CA ALA A 746 114.34 -40.09 3.14
C ALA A 746 112.93 -40.51 3.62
N GLY A 747 112.81 -41.70 4.23
CA GLY A 747 111.55 -42.21 4.78
C GLY A 747 110.96 -41.35 5.91
N THR A 748 111.79 -40.87 6.84
CA THR A 748 111.35 -39.99 7.94
C THR A 748 110.90 -38.62 7.43
N LYS A 749 111.58 -38.03 6.43
CA LYS A 749 111.17 -36.77 5.81
C LYS A 749 109.80 -36.88 5.14
N ILE A 750 109.60 -37.90 4.30
CA ILE A 750 108.31 -38.15 3.62
C ILE A 750 107.20 -38.32 4.65
N SER A 751 107.47 -39.04 5.73
CA SER A 751 106.48 -39.31 6.77
C SER A 751 106.11 -38.05 7.59
N ALA A 752 107.07 -37.14 7.86
CA ALA A 752 106.79 -35.86 8.50
C ALA A 752 105.93 -34.93 7.63
N GLU A 753 106.20 -34.88 6.32
CA GLU A 753 105.38 -34.14 5.35
C GLU A 753 103.95 -34.72 5.26
N ALA A 754 103.81 -36.05 5.28
CA ALA A 754 102.51 -36.72 5.31
C ALA A 754 101.70 -36.38 6.57
N ILE A 755 102.31 -36.40 7.76
CA ILE A 755 101.64 -36.04 9.03
C ILE A 755 101.19 -34.57 9.04
N THR A 756 101.98 -33.67 8.44
CA THR A 756 101.60 -32.25 8.32
C THR A 756 100.34 -32.07 7.48
N ARG A 757 100.22 -32.78 6.35
CA ARG A 757 99.00 -32.78 5.53
C ARG A 757 97.79 -33.37 6.28
N VAL A 758 97.99 -34.42 7.07
CA VAL A 758 96.93 -35.00 7.91
C VAL A 758 96.41 -33.97 8.92
N LYS A 759 97.29 -33.19 9.56
CA LYS A 759 96.91 -32.10 10.47
C LYS A 759 96.04 -31.03 9.79
N GLU A 760 96.38 -30.62 8.58
CA GLU A 760 95.58 -29.65 7.80
C GLU A 760 94.17 -30.18 7.48
N ILE A 761 94.07 -31.46 7.09
CA ILE A 761 92.77 -32.10 6.82
C ILE A 761 91.91 -32.15 8.08
N ILE A 762 92.49 -32.53 9.23
CA ILE A 762 91.78 -32.58 10.51
C ILE A 762 91.25 -31.19 10.90
N SER A 763 92.03 -30.12 10.68
CA SER A 763 91.58 -28.74 10.94
C SER A 763 90.36 -28.37 10.10
N LYS A 764 90.36 -28.70 8.80
CA LYS A 764 89.20 -28.45 7.92
C LYS A 764 87.95 -29.22 8.36
N VAL A 765 88.12 -30.45 8.86
CA VAL A 765 87.00 -31.25 9.39
C VAL A 765 86.44 -30.62 10.67
N SER A 766 87.30 -30.04 11.53
CA SER A 766 86.88 -29.29 12.72
C SER A 766 86.02 -28.07 12.37
N ASP A 767 86.46 -27.26 11.40
CA ASP A 767 85.75 -26.05 10.97
C ASP A 767 84.38 -26.37 10.36
N LEU A 768 84.31 -27.42 9.53
CA LEU A 768 83.06 -27.90 8.93
C LEU A 768 82.08 -28.39 10.01
N SER A 769 82.58 -29.16 10.99
CA SER A 769 81.75 -29.69 12.09
C SER A 769 81.19 -28.57 12.98
N SER A 770 81.96 -27.49 13.18
CA SER A 770 81.49 -26.28 13.88
C SER A 770 80.35 -25.60 13.11
N SER A 771 80.49 -25.43 11.79
CA SER A 771 79.46 -24.83 10.93
C SER A 771 78.16 -25.65 10.93
N ILE A 772 78.27 -26.98 10.89
CA ILE A 772 77.11 -27.88 10.98
C ILE A 772 76.40 -27.73 12.34
N THR A 773 77.14 -27.53 13.44
CA THR A 773 76.54 -27.32 14.77
C THR A 773 75.66 -26.07 14.82
N ILE A 774 76.10 -24.97 14.18
CA ILE A 774 75.32 -23.73 14.08
C ILE A 774 74.03 -23.98 13.27
N ALA A 775 74.14 -24.62 12.10
CA ALA A 775 73.00 -24.93 11.24
C ALA A 775 71.97 -25.84 11.92
N ILE A 776 72.43 -26.81 12.72
CA ILE A 776 71.56 -27.66 13.53
C ILE A 776 70.78 -26.85 14.57
N GLY A 777 71.42 -25.90 15.26
CA GLY A 777 70.74 -25.02 16.21
C GLY A 777 69.63 -24.19 15.57
N GLU A 778 69.84 -23.71 14.34
CA GLU A 778 68.79 -23.03 13.56
C GLU A 778 67.65 -23.98 13.16
N GLN A 779 67.96 -25.21 12.75
CA GLN A 779 66.96 -26.24 12.43
C GLN A 779 66.12 -26.65 13.65
N GLU A 780 66.72 -26.78 14.84
CA GLU A 780 65.99 -27.05 16.09
C GLU A 780 64.96 -25.95 16.37
N LYS A 781 65.38 -24.67 16.24
CA LYS A 781 64.49 -23.52 16.42
C LYS A 781 63.35 -23.52 15.39
N ALA A 782 63.66 -23.69 14.11
CA ALA A 782 62.66 -23.71 13.04
C ALA A 782 61.64 -24.86 13.24
N THR A 783 62.10 -26.03 13.66
CA THR A 783 61.21 -27.18 13.96
C THR A 783 60.27 -26.88 15.12
N SER A 784 60.76 -26.22 16.17
CA SER A 784 59.94 -25.78 17.29
C SER A 784 58.89 -24.73 16.88
N ASP A 785 59.28 -23.75 16.05
CA ASP A 785 58.37 -22.71 15.57
C ASP A 785 57.23 -23.30 14.72
N VAL A 786 57.55 -24.26 13.82
CA VAL A 786 56.54 -24.97 13.01
C VAL A 786 55.61 -25.81 13.89
N SER A 787 56.13 -26.47 14.92
CA SER A 787 55.30 -27.22 15.88
C SER A 787 54.27 -26.33 16.60
N ASN A 788 54.68 -25.13 17.04
CA ASN A 788 53.77 -24.16 17.66
C ASN A 788 52.69 -23.64 16.69
N LEU A 789 53.05 -23.43 15.40
CA LEU A 789 52.09 -23.06 14.36
C LEU A 789 51.06 -24.17 14.12
N LEU A 790 51.48 -25.44 14.14
CA LEU A 790 50.58 -26.59 14.00
C LEU A 790 49.59 -26.69 15.16
N ILE A 791 50.03 -26.48 16.41
CA ILE A 791 49.14 -26.45 17.57
C ILE A 791 48.07 -25.36 17.41
N SER A 792 48.49 -24.15 17.01
CA SER A 792 47.59 -23.03 16.76
C SER A 792 46.60 -23.33 15.63
N ALA A 793 47.05 -23.97 14.55
CA ALA A 793 46.19 -24.38 13.45
C ALA A 793 45.16 -25.46 13.85
N ALA A 794 45.54 -26.44 14.67
CA ALA A 794 44.62 -27.42 15.24
C ALA A 794 43.57 -26.78 16.16
N GLN A 795 43.96 -25.79 16.95
CA GLN A 795 43.02 -25.05 17.79
C GLN A 795 42.04 -24.24 16.92
N GLY A 796 42.53 -23.44 15.97
CA GLY A 796 41.66 -22.68 15.07
C GLY A 796 40.71 -23.57 14.25
N SER A 797 41.15 -24.76 13.84
CA SER A 797 40.29 -25.73 13.16
C SER A 797 39.16 -26.28 14.04
N ARG A 798 39.39 -26.41 15.36
CA ARG A 798 38.35 -26.83 16.32
C ARG A 798 37.34 -25.72 16.57
N GLU A 799 37.83 -24.50 16.81
CA GLU A 799 36.99 -23.31 17.00
C GLU A 799 36.07 -23.08 15.78
N ILE A 800 36.59 -23.23 14.56
CA ILE A 800 35.77 -23.14 13.32
C ILE A 800 34.71 -24.25 13.28
N SER A 801 35.05 -25.47 13.72
CA SER A 801 34.12 -26.61 13.71
C SER A 801 33.00 -26.45 14.74
N GLU A 802 33.29 -25.87 15.90
CA GLU A 802 32.29 -25.55 16.93
C GLU A 802 31.37 -24.43 16.44
N ALA A 803 31.93 -23.32 15.98
CA ALA A 803 31.15 -22.19 15.47
C ALA A 803 30.24 -22.58 14.30
N ILE A 804 30.71 -23.46 13.40
CA ILE A 804 29.88 -23.91 12.27
C ILE A 804 28.77 -24.88 12.70
N SER A 805 28.97 -25.64 13.79
CA SER A 805 27.93 -26.48 14.38
C SER A 805 26.81 -25.61 14.96
N GLU A 806 27.16 -24.55 15.70
CA GLU A 806 26.18 -23.60 16.25
C GLU A 806 25.38 -22.92 15.13
N VAL A 807 26.04 -22.50 14.05
CA VAL A 807 25.38 -21.92 12.87
C VAL A 807 24.41 -22.91 12.24
N ALA A 808 24.78 -24.19 12.12
CA ALA A 808 23.90 -25.22 11.59
C ALA A 808 22.67 -25.47 12.48
N ASP A 809 22.86 -25.50 13.80
CA ASP A 809 21.77 -25.65 14.77
C ASP A 809 20.81 -24.46 14.75
N LEU A 810 21.32 -23.23 14.73
CA LEU A 810 20.51 -22.02 14.63
C LEU A 810 19.68 -22.00 13.33
N GLY A 811 20.28 -22.47 12.22
CA GLY A 811 19.58 -22.62 10.95
C GLY A 811 18.42 -23.61 11.01
N ARG A 812 18.61 -24.73 11.71
CA ARG A 812 17.57 -25.75 11.93
C ARG A 812 16.46 -25.24 12.85
N GLU A 813 16.81 -24.59 13.95
CA GLU A 813 15.83 -23.98 14.87
C GLU A 813 15.00 -22.90 14.17
N THR A 814 15.64 -22.06 13.33
CA THR A 814 14.93 -21.06 12.52
C THR A 814 13.94 -21.71 11.55
N GLN A 815 14.32 -22.85 10.95
CA GLN A 815 13.45 -23.61 10.06
C GLN A 815 12.26 -24.23 10.82
N GLU A 816 12.50 -24.84 11.98
CA GLU A 816 11.47 -25.46 12.83
C GLU A 816 10.48 -24.40 13.36
N ASN A 817 10.95 -23.29 13.94
CA ASN A 817 10.09 -22.21 14.42
C ASN A 817 9.21 -21.60 13.33
N PHE A 818 9.74 -21.48 12.11
CA PHE A 818 8.98 -20.96 10.98
C PHE A 818 7.89 -21.94 10.53
N LEU A 819 8.16 -23.25 10.54
CA LEU A 819 7.18 -24.29 10.24
C LEU A 819 6.10 -24.42 11.33
N ASP A 820 6.47 -24.28 12.60
CA ASP A 820 5.53 -24.36 13.73
C ASP A 820 4.61 -23.14 13.82
N SER A 821 5.07 -21.95 13.41
CA SER A 821 4.21 -20.75 13.36
C SER A 821 2.99 -20.88 12.42
N ASP A 822 3.02 -21.86 11.50
CA ASP A 822 1.91 -22.17 10.57
C ASP A 822 0.94 -23.25 11.12
N SER A 823 1.24 -23.87 12.26
CA SER A 823 0.36 -24.88 12.89
C SER A 823 -0.75 -24.28 13.75
N ILE A 824 -0.72 -22.95 13.98
CA ILE A 824 -1.84 -22.17 14.51
C ILE A 824 -2.75 -21.80 13.34
N LYS A 825 -3.50 -22.79 12.83
CA LYS A 825 -4.62 -22.60 11.91
C LYS A 825 -5.92 -22.41 12.68
#